data_AF-A0A1X3RW61-F1
#
_entry.id   AF-A0A1X3RW61-F1
#
_cell.length_a   1.000
_cell.length_b   1.000
_cell.length_c   1.000
_cell.angle_alpha   90.00
_cell.angle_beta   90.00
_cell.angle_gamma   90.00
#
_symmetry.space_group_name_H-M   'P 1'
#
loop_
_entity.id
_entity.type
_entity.pdbx_description
1 polymer ?
#
loop_
_entity_poly.entity_id
_entity_poly.type
_entity_poly.pdbx_seq_one_letter_code
_entity_poly.pdbx_strand_id
1 'polypeptide(L)'
;MSRTIMLIPTGTSVGLTSVSLGVIRSMEQKGVRLSLFKPIAQPRSEEQVLDQTTAIIRANSAINAAEPLQMSHVESLLSTNQQDALLEEIIARYHENTQDADVVLVEGLVPTRKHQFANALNYEIAKTLNAEIVFVTALGNDSADQLKERIELARSSFGGSKNQNITGVIINKLNAPVDEQGRTRPDLSEIFDDSTKANVANIDPKQLFANSPLPVLGCIPWSFDLIATRAVDMAKHLNARVINAGDIETRRIKSVTFCARSIPNMLEHFRPGSLLVTSADRPDVLVAASLAAMNGVEIGALLLTGGYEMDPSISALCERAFQTGLPVFMVETNTWQTSLTLQSFSLEVPADDHQRVEKVQEYIARFINTEWIESLSAASEGSRRLSPPAFRYQLTELARKAGKRIVLPEGDEPRTIKAAAICAERGIAHCVLLGNPEEIQRVAAIQGVELGQGIEIVDPVAVRERYVPRLVELRKNKGMTEVVAREQLEDNVVLGTLMLEQNEVDGLVSGAVHTTANTIRPPLQLIKTAPGSSLVSSVFFMLLPEQVLVYGDCAINPDPTAEQLAEIAIQSADSAAAFGVDPRVAMISYSTGNSGAGSDVEKVRDATRIAQEKRPDLIIDGPLQYDAAIMADVAKSKAPNSPVAGQATVFIFPDLNTGNTTYKAVQRSADLISIGPMLQGMRKPVNDLSRGALVDDIVYTVALTAIQATQIAQ
;
A
#
# COMPACT_ATOMS: atom_id res chain seq x y z
N MET A 1 -2.34 -3.52 -16.85
CA MET A 1 -1.78 -3.31 -15.51
C MET A 1 -2.32 -4.38 -14.58
N SER A 2 -1.53 -4.82 -13.60
CA SER A 2 -1.86 -5.91 -12.69
C SER A 2 -3.10 -5.61 -11.82
N ARG A 3 -3.99 -6.58 -11.62
CA ARG A 3 -5.11 -6.48 -10.66
C ARG A 3 -4.59 -6.75 -9.25
N THR A 4 -4.85 -5.86 -8.29
CA THR A 4 -4.32 -5.97 -6.92
C THR A 4 -5.40 -6.45 -5.96
N ILE A 5 -5.11 -7.49 -5.19
CA ILE A 5 -6.04 -8.07 -4.20
C ILE A 5 -5.33 -8.09 -2.86
N MET A 6 -6.00 -7.67 -1.79
CA MET A 6 -5.46 -7.69 -0.44
C MET A 6 -6.29 -8.61 0.45
N LEU A 7 -5.64 -9.64 1.00
CA LEU A 7 -6.24 -10.51 2.01
C LEU A 7 -6.09 -9.86 3.38
N ILE A 8 -7.21 -9.52 4.02
CA ILE A 8 -7.22 -8.84 5.32
C ILE A 8 -7.85 -9.75 6.38
N PRO A 9 -7.12 -10.15 7.43
CA PRO A 9 -7.66 -10.98 8.50
C PRO A 9 -8.62 -10.18 9.39
N THR A 10 -9.77 -10.74 9.75
CA THR A 10 -10.73 -10.12 10.68
C THR A 10 -10.37 -10.32 12.15
N GLY A 11 -9.36 -11.14 12.45
CA GLY A 11 -8.90 -11.42 13.80
C GLY A 11 -7.64 -12.27 13.85
N THR A 12 -7.19 -12.60 15.06
CA THR A 12 -6.06 -13.51 15.29
C THR A 12 -6.41 -14.94 14.92
N SER A 13 -5.44 -15.70 14.42
CA SER A 13 -5.57 -17.15 14.19
C SER A 13 -6.63 -17.56 13.16
N VAL A 14 -7.07 -16.65 12.28
CA VAL A 14 -7.95 -16.96 11.14
C VAL A 14 -7.24 -17.79 10.06
N GLY A 15 -5.92 -17.96 10.15
CA GLY A 15 -5.12 -18.75 9.21
C GLY A 15 -4.82 -18.01 7.91
N LEU A 16 -4.47 -16.72 8.00
CA LEU A 16 -4.18 -15.86 6.84
C LEU A 16 -3.17 -16.50 5.89
N THR A 17 -1.99 -16.92 6.38
CA THR A 17 -0.96 -17.59 5.57
C THR A 17 -1.49 -18.82 4.84
N SER A 18 -2.27 -19.68 5.51
CA SER A 18 -2.85 -20.87 4.87
C SER A 18 -3.81 -20.50 3.74
N VAL A 19 -4.64 -19.47 3.94
CA VAL A 19 -5.55 -18.97 2.91
C VAL A 19 -4.78 -18.34 1.75
N SER A 20 -3.76 -17.52 2.04
CA SER A 20 -2.86 -16.95 1.03
C SER A 20 -2.27 -18.04 0.13
N LEU A 21 -1.72 -19.10 0.73
CA LEU A 21 -1.14 -20.24 0.01
C LEU A 21 -2.16 -20.96 -0.88
N GLY A 22 -3.39 -21.17 -0.39
CA GLY A 22 -4.46 -21.78 -1.17
C GLY A 22 -4.92 -20.91 -2.34
N VAL A 23 -5.07 -19.60 -2.13
CA VAL A 23 -5.43 -18.64 -3.19
C VAL A 23 -4.34 -18.60 -4.26
N ILE A 24 -3.06 -18.57 -3.87
CA ILE A 24 -1.91 -18.66 -4.79
C ILE A 24 -2.01 -19.93 -5.63
N ARG A 25 -2.24 -21.09 -5.00
CA ARG A 25 -2.34 -22.37 -5.72
C ARG A 25 -3.52 -22.40 -6.69
N SER A 26 -4.67 -21.82 -6.32
CA SER A 26 -5.83 -21.70 -7.22
C SER A 26 -5.51 -20.84 -8.46
N MET A 27 -4.74 -19.76 -8.28
CA MET A 27 -4.28 -18.90 -9.39
C MET A 27 -3.26 -19.61 -10.29
N GLU A 28 -2.29 -20.31 -9.70
CA GLU A 28 -1.28 -21.10 -10.44
C GLU A 28 -1.93 -22.18 -11.32
N GLN A 29 -2.93 -22.91 -10.78
CA GLN A 29 -3.66 -23.94 -11.52
C GLN A 29 -4.41 -23.39 -12.75
N LYS A 30 -4.75 -22.10 -12.74
CA LYS A 30 -5.41 -21.39 -13.85
C LYS A 30 -4.41 -20.69 -14.77
N GLY A 31 -3.11 -20.80 -14.52
CA GLY A 31 -2.06 -20.19 -15.33
C GLY A 31 -1.96 -18.67 -15.19
N VAL A 32 -2.48 -18.10 -14.10
CA VAL A 32 -2.41 -16.65 -13.84
C VAL A 32 -0.99 -16.30 -13.39
N ARG A 33 -0.35 -15.32 -14.03
CA ARG A 33 0.95 -14.82 -13.57
C ARG A 33 0.74 -13.95 -12.34
N LEU A 34 1.25 -14.38 -11.19
CA LEU A 34 1.05 -13.66 -9.94
C LEU A 34 2.36 -13.19 -9.30
N SER A 35 2.27 -12.13 -8.50
CA SER A 35 3.31 -11.68 -7.57
C SER A 35 2.73 -11.62 -6.16
N LEU A 36 3.53 -12.01 -5.15
CA LEU A 36 3.17 -11.90 -3.74
C LEU A 36 3.83 -10.66 -3.16
N PHE A 37 3.05 -9.85 -2.45
CA PHE A 37 3.57 -8.68 -1.75
C PHE A 37 3.12 -8.68 -0.28
N LYS A 38 4.07 -8.85 0.64
CA LYS A 38 3.87 -8.61 2.07
C LYS A 38 4.42 -7.21 2.37
N PRO A 39 3.58 -6.20 2.70
CA PRO A 39 4.08 -4.84 2.90
C PRO A 39 4.99 -4.73 4.14
N ILE A 40 4.61 -5.38 5.23
CA ILE A 40 5.22 -5.24 6.55
C ILE A 40 5.36 -6.63 7.18
N ALA A 41 6.52 -6.91 7.75
CA ALA A 41 6.86 -8.20 8.33
C ALA A 41 6.21 -8.37 9.70
N GLN A 42 5.63 -9.54 9.97
CA GLN A 42 5.21 -9.93 11.32
C GLN A 42 5.87 -11.27 11.71
N PRO A 43 7.20 -11.27 11.93
CA PRO A 43 7.93 -12.48 12.28
C PRO A 43 7.49 -13.03 13.64
N ARG A 44 7.65 -14.34 13.83
CA ARG A 44 7.14 -15.07 15.02
C ARG A 44 7.99 -14.83 16.28
N SER A 45 9.29 -14.66 16.09
CA SER A 45 10.26 -14.38 17.16
C SER A 45 11.19 -13.26 16.71
N GLU A 46 11.74 -12.51 17.66
CA GLU A 46 12.73 -11.45 17.38
C GLU A 46 13.98 -11.97 16.64
N GLU A 47 14.27 -13.29 16.75
CA GLU A 47 15.36 -13.96 16.03
C GLU A 47 15.05 -14.26 14.55
N GLN A 48 13.78 -14.22 14.13
CA GLN A 48 13.39 -14.49 12.74
C GLN A 48 13.39 -13.20 11.93
N VAL A 49 14.22 -13.15 10.88
CA VAL A 49 14.37 -11.97 10.01
C VAL A 49 13.24 -11.86 8.98
N LEU A 50 12.67 -12.99 8.54
CA LEU A 50 11.70 -13.05 7.45
C LEU A 50 10.29 -13.39 7.94
N ASP A 51 9.30 -12.77 7.29
CA ASP A 51 7.89 -13.11 7.46
C ASP A 51 7.59 -14.53 6.95
N GLN A 52 6.72 -15.27 7.64
CA GLN A 52 6.47 -16.69 7.40
C GLN A 52 5.97 -16.96 5.97
N THR A 53 4.99 -16.20 5.47
CA THR A 53 4.43 -16.43 4.12
C THR A 53 5.50 -16.17 3.06
N THR A 54 6.30 -15.11 3.24
CA THR A 54 7.41 -14.76 2.34
C THR A 54 8.49 -15.85 2.33
N ALA A 55 8.83 -16.39 3.50
CA ALA A 55 9.78 -17.48 3.62
C ALA A 55 9.29 -18.77 2.93
N ILE A 56 8.01 -19.13 3.10
CA ILE A 56 7.41 -20.31 2.45
C ILE A 56 7.47 -20.15 0.93
N ILE A 57 7.00 -19.02 0.39
CA ILE A 57 6.95 -18.82 -1.07
C ILE A 57 8.34 -18.84 -1.69
N ARG A 58 9.33 -18.14 -1.10
CA ARG A 58 10.72 -18.16 -1.60
C ARG A 58 11.34 -19.56 -1.59
N ALA A 59 10.97 -20.39 -0.63
CA ALA A 59 11.51 -21.75 -0.51
C ALA A 59 10.79 -22.77 -1.44
N ASN A 60 9.54 -22.50 -1.84
CA ASN A 60 8.68 -23.49 -2.48
C ASN A 60 8.20 -23.10 -3.90
N SER A 61 8.43 -21.86 -4.34
CA SER A 61 7.90 -21.34 -5.60
C SER A 61 8.89 -20.39 -6.28
N ALA A 62 8.70 -20.18 -7.58
CA ALA A 62 9.42 -19.18 -8.38
C ALA A 62 8.71 -17.80 -8.37
N ILE A 63 7.62 -17.64 -7.61
CA ILE A 63 6.91 -16.37 -7.48
C ILE A 63 7.83 -15.32 -6.85
N ASN A 64 7.89 -14.15 -7.47
CA ASN A 64 8.64 -13.02 -6.93
C ASN A 64 7.96 -12.50 -5.64
N ALA A 65 8.74 -12.37 -4.57
CA ALA A 65 8.27 -11.91 -3.27
C ALA A 65 9.25 -10.87 -2.70
N ALA A 66 8.80 -9.62 -2.63
CA ALA A 66 9.57 -8.49 -2.09
C ALA A 66 9.97 -8.71 -0.63
N GLU A 67 11.03 -8.04 -0.19
CA GLU A 67 11.33 -7.97 1.24
C GLU A 67 10.38 -6.99 1.95
N PRO A 68 9.63 -7.46 2.96
CA PRO A 68 8.74 -6.61 3.72
C PRO A 68 9.50 -5.59 4.58
N LEU A 69 8.83 -4.49 4.93
CA LEU A 69 9.35 -3.54 5.91
C LEU A 69 9.42 -4.16 7.30
N GLN A 70 10.48 -3.85 8.05
CA GLN A 70 10.59 -4.29 9.44
C GLN A 70 9.59 -3.56 10.33
N MET A 71 8.98 -4.31 11.26
CA MET A 71 7.97 -3.79 12.18
C MET A 71 8.49 -2.60 13.03
N SER A 72 9.76 -2.65 13.45
CA SER A 72 10.42 -1.58 14.22
C SER A 72 10.52 -0.25 13.46
N HIS A 73 10.84 -0.30 12.16
CA HIS A 73 10.89 0.87 11.29
C HIS A 73 9.49 1.48 11.11
N VAL A 74 8.48 0.62 10.89
CA VAL A 74 7.08 1.04 10.79
C VAL A 74 6.62 1.73 12.07
N GLU A 75 6.89 1.14 13.25
CA GLU A 75 6.55 1.73 14.54
C GLU A 75 7.23 3.09 14.75
N SER A 76 8.49 3.23 14.34
CA SER A 76 9.21 4.51 14.39
C SER A 76 8.50 5.58 13.55
N LEU A 77 8.17 5.29 12.30
CA LEU A 77 7.48 6.24 11.41
C LEU A 77 6.08 6.60 11.90
N LEU A 78 5.33 5.63 12.43
CA LEU A 78 4.01 5.90 13.00
C LEU A 78 4.10 6.77 14.26
N SER A 79 5.13 6.55 15.10
CA SER A 79 5.34 7.35 16.32
C SER A 79 5.71 8.81 16.04
N THR A 80 6.31 9.09 14.88
CA THR A 80 6.67 10.44 14.42
C THR A 80 5.63 11.07 13.50
N ASN A 81 4.44 10.47 13.36
CA ASN A 81 3.35 10.92 12.49
C ASN A 81 3.72 10.99 11.00
N GLN A 82 4.60 10.08 10.54
CA GLN A 82 5.11 9.99 9.17
C GLN A 82 4.45 8.83 8.39
N GLN A 83 3.15 8.62 8.59
CA GLN A 83 2.40 7.55 7.90
C GLN A 83 2.42 7.71 6.37
N ASP A 84 2.38 8.94 5.88
CA ASP A 84 2.44 9.23 4.44
C ASP A 84 3.74 8.75 3.79
N ALA A 85 4.87 8.99 4.46
CA ALA A 85 6.18 8.52 4.01
C ALA A 85 6.26 6.99 4.04
N LEU A 86 5.69 6.35 5.07
CA LEU A 86 5.55 4.90 5.13
C LEU A 86 4.77 4.34 3.93
N LEU A 87 3.63 4.95 3.58
CA LEU A 87 2.80 4.52 2.45
C LEU A 87 3.52 4.72 1.11
N GLU A 88 4.27 5.82 0.95
CA GLU A 88 5.14 6.04 -0.22
C GLU A 88 6.23 4.95 -0.34
N GLU A 89 6.88 4.56 0.76
CA GLU A 89 7.88 3.48 0.76
C GLU A 89 7.24 2.12 0.40
N ILE A 90 6.03 1.84 0.90
CA ILE A 90 5.27 0.63 0.56
C ILE A 90 4.96 0.60 -0.94
N ILE A 91 4.56 1.72 -1.55
CA ILE A 91 4.28 1.81 -3.00
C ILE A 91 5.55 1.58 -3.81
N ALA A 92 6.68 2.16 -3.39
CA ALA A 92 7.95 1.98 -4.08
C ALA A 92 8.31 0.49 -4.19
N ARG A 93 8.29 -0.21 -3.04
CA ARG A 93 8.57 -1.66 -2.99
C ARG A 93 7.54 -2.49 -3.74
N TYR A 94 6.27 -2.08 -3.70
CA TYR A 94 5.21 -2.72 -4.48
C TYR A 94 5.54 -2.66 -5.98
N HIS A 95 5.92 -1.50 -6.52
CA HIS A 95 6.21 -1.34 -7.95
C HIS A 95 7.50 -2.02 -8.39
N GLU A 96 8.52 -2.10 -7.54
CA GLU A 96 9.75 -2.86 -7.82
C GLU A 96 9.47 -4.35 -8.01
N ASN A 97 8.47 -4.91 -7.31
CA ASN A 97 8.19 -6.36 -7.27
C ASN A 97 7.07 -6.84 -8.22
N THR A 98 6.36 -5.94 -8.90
CA THR A 98 5.08 -6.25 -9.57
C THR A 98 5.02 -5.96 -11.07
N GLN A 99 6.14 -5.60 -11.70
CA GLN A 99 6.15 -5.13 -13.10
C GLN A 99 5.67 -6.18 -14.13
N ASP A 100 5.82 -7.47 -13.84
CA ASP A 100 5.52 -8.57 -14.78
C ASP A 100 4.29 -9.43 -14.40
N ALA A 101 3.54 -9.04 -13.38
CA ALA A 101 2.40 -9.83 -12.87
C ALA A 101 1.05 -9.40 -13.48
N ASP A 102 0.16 -10.36 -13.72
CA ASP A 102 -1.24 -10.11 -14.09
C ASP A 102 -2.07 -9.81 -12.82
N VAL A 103 -1.75 -10.47 -11.71
CA VAL A 103 -2.40 -10.29 -10.40
C VAL A 103 -1.35 -10.12 -9.31
N VAL A 104 -1.57 -9.18 -8.39
CA VAL A 104 -0.74 -9.04 -7.19
C VAL A 104 -1.57 -9.40 -5.97
N LEU A 105 -1.12 -10.43 -5.25
CA LEU A 105 -1.70 -10.80 -3.97
C LEU A 105 -0.94 -10.07 -2.85
N VAL A 106 -1.64 -9.21 -2.13
CA VAL A 106 -1.13 -8.49 -0.98
C VAL A 106 -1.62 -9.20 0.28
N GLU A 107 -0.70 -9.60 1.15
CA GLU A 107 -1.06 -10.17 2.44
C GLU A 107 -1.09 -9.07 3.52
N GLY A 108 -2.25 -8.85 4.13
CA GLY A 108 -2.43 -7.85 5.18
C GLY A 108 -1.74 -8.20 6.50
N LEU A 109 -1.76 -7.22 7.40
CA LEU A 109 -1.32 -7.35 8.78
C LEU A 109 -2.38 -8.08 9.62
N VAL A 110 -1.94 -8.98 10.49
CA VAL A 110 -2.78 -9.61 11.51
C VAL A 110 -2.92 -8.66 12.70
N PRO A 111 -4.15 -8.30 13.11
CA PRO A 111 -4.36 -7.49 14.31
C PRO A 111 -3.98 -8.30 15.55
N THR A 112 -3.08 -7.76 16.37
CA THR A 112 -2.64 -8.38 17.64
C THR A 112 -2.76 -7.37 18.78
N ARG A 113 -2.62 -7.85 20.02
CA ARG A 113 -2.61 -6.95 21.20
C ARG A 113 -1.48 -5.92 21.17
N LYS A 114 -0.34 -6.25 20.55
CA LYS A 114 0.81 -5.36 20.37
C LYS A 114 0.57 -4.38 19.21
N HIS A 115 -0.06 -4.84 18.13
CA HIS A 115 -0.25 -4.06 16.89
C HIS A 115 -1.72 -3.70 16.67
N GLN A 116 -2.28 -2.84 17.52
CA GLN A 116 -3.69 -2.43 17.43
C GLN A 116 -4.00 -1.57 16.20
N PHE A 117 -2.99 -0.89 15.64
CA PHE A 117 -3.10 -0.08 14.43
C PHE A 117 -3.20 -0.91 13.13
N ALA A 118 -3.05 -2.23 13.18
CA ALA A 118 -2.99 -3.10 12.01
C ALA A 118 -4.19 -2.95 11.06
N ASN A 119 -5.42 -2.83 11.59
CA ASN A 119 -6.61 -2.70 10.75
C ASN A 119 -6.68 -1.35 10.04
N ALA A 120 -6.36 -0.26 10.76
CA ALA A 120 -6.31 1.08 10.15
C ALA A 120 -5.23 1.13 9.06
N LEU A 121 -4.04 0.58 9.35
CA LEU A 121 -2.96 0.53 8.38
C LEU A 121 -3.27 -0.38 7.19
N ASN A 122 -3.94 -1.52 7.40
CA ASN A 122 -4.43 -2.37 6.32
C ASN A 122 -5.39 -1.62 5.37
N TYR A 123 -6.28 -0.80 5.93
CA TYR A 123 -7.21 0.00 5.12
C TYR A 123 -6.45 1.03 4.28
N GLU A 124 -5.50 1.75 4.89
CA GLU A 124 -4.71 2.76 4.19
C GLU A 124 -3.79 2.13 3.13
N ILE A 125 -3.20 0.97 3.39
CA ILE A 125 -2.42 0.23 2.38
C ILE A 125 -3.32 -0.23 1.23
N ALA A 126 -4.47 -0.84 1.51
CA ALA A 126 -5.40 -1.31 0.48
C ALA A 126 -5.85 -0.17 -0.43
N LYS A 127 -6.21 0.97 0.17
CA LYS A 127 -6.59 2.20 -0.53
C LYS A 127 -5.43 2.74 -1.36
N THR A 128 -4.24 2.78 -0.77
CA THR A 128 -3.03 3.30 -1.40
C THR A 128 -2.66 2.52 -2.67
N LEU A 129 -2.75 1.19 -2.59
CA LEU A 129 -2.46 0.28 -3.69
C LEU A 129 -3.63 0.11 -4.67
N ASN A 130 -4.79 0.73 -4.40
CA ASN A 130 -6.06 0.50 -5.08
C ASN A 130 -6.40 -1.00 -5.17
N ALA A 131 -6.26 -1.69 -4.04
CA ALA A 131 -6.46 -3.13 -3.92
C ALA A 131 -7.91 -3.49 -3.60
N GLU A 132 -8.38 -4.57 -4.20
CA GLU A 132 -9.62 -5.24 -3.83
C GLU A 132 -9.45 -5.97 -2.50
N ILE A 133 -10.29 -5.65 -1.53
CA ILE A 133 -10.24 -6.19 -0.17
C ILE A 133 -11.05 -7.48 -0.10
N VAL A 134 -10.39 -8.56 0.30
CA VAL A 134 -11.02 -9.83 0.65
C VAL A 134 -10.74 -10.12 2.11
N PHE A 135 -11.79 -10.19 2.92
CA PHE A 135 -11.64 -10.53 4.34
C PHE A 135 -11.35 -12.01 4.52
N VAL A 136 -10.48 -12.34 5.47
CA VAL A 136 -10.25 -13.72 5.92
C VAL A 136 -10.74 -13.84 7.36
N THR A 137 -11.74 -14.67 7.57
CA THR A 137 -12.39 -14.85 8.87
C THR A 137 -12.44 -16.32 9.26
N ALA A 138 -12.72 -16.59 10.54
CA ALA A 138 -12.99 -17.93 11.03
C ALA A 138 -14.22 -17.92 11.93
N LEU A 139 -14.97 -19.03 11.92
CA LEU A 139 -16.21 -19.17 12.70
C LEU A 139 -15.94 -18.99 14.20
N GLY A 140 -15.02 -19.77 14.77
CA GLY A 140 -14.78 -19.75 16.22
C GLY A 140 -15.99 -20.34 16.97
N ASN A 141 -16.41 -19.66 18.05
CA ASN A 141 -17.60 -20.02 18.84
C ASN A 141 -18.90 -19.40 18.31
N ASP A 142 -18.83 -18.62 17.23
CA ASP A 142 -19.99 -17.87 16.74
C ASP A 142 -20.99 -18.78 16.02
N SER A 143 -22.27 -18.42 16.11
CA SER A 143 -23.30 -18.92 15.21
C SER A 143 -23.11 -18.36 13.80
N ALA A 144 -23.82 -18.95 12.81
CA ALA A 144 -23.82 -18.43 11.44
C ALA A 144 -24.24 -16.95 11.37
N ASP A 145 -25.19 -16.52 12.21
CA ASP A 145 -25.67 -15.14 12.23
C ASP A 145 -24.68 -14.19 12.93
N GLN A 146 -24.07 -14.61 14.04
CA GLN A 146 -23.02 -13.84 14.71
C GLN A 146 -21.80 -13.63 13.81
N LEU A 147 -21.42 -14.65 13.02
CA LEU A 147 -20.35 -14.50 12.03
C LEU A 147 -20.71 -13.46 10.96
N LYS A 148 -21.97 -13.41 10.49
CA LYS A 148 -22.43 -12.41 9.53
C LYS A 148 -22.38 -10.99 10.11
N GLU A 149 -22.81 -10.81 11.36
CA GLU A 149 -22.68 -9.53 12.08
C GLU A 149 -21.22 -9.10 12.17
N ARG A 150 -20.30 -10.04 12.48
CA ARG A 150 -18.86 -9.76 12.54
C ARG A 150 -18.30 -9.34 11.18
N ILE A 151 -18.75 -9.95 10.09
CA ILE A 151 -18.36 -9.57 8.73
C ILE A 151 -18.85 -8.14 8.42
N GLU A 152 -20.08 -7.79 8.80
CA GLU A 152 -20.60 -6.43 8.59
C GLU A 152 -19.87 -5.39 9.46
N LEU A 153 -19.50 -5.73 10.69
CA LEU A 153 -18.65 -4.87 11.54
C LEU A 153 -17.26 -4.65 10.92
N ALA A 154 -16.65 -5.71 10.38
CA ALA A 154 -15.39 -5.60 9.65
C ALA A 154 -15.56 -4.70 8.42
N ARG A 155 -16.62 -4.89 7.63
CA ARG A 155 -16.95 -4.05 6.47
C ARG A 155 -17.10 -2.57 6.86
N SER A 156 -17.83 -2.29 7.93
CA SER A 156 -18.05 -0.93 8.45
C SER A 156 -16.73 -0.23 8.79
N SER A 157 -15.77 -0.96 9.37
CA SER A 157 -14.45 -0.44 9.74
C SER A 157 -13.56 -0.09 8.53
N PHE A 158 -13.90 -0.57 7.33
CA PHE A 158 -13.15 -0.34 6.08
C PHE A 158 -13.98 0.51 5.10
N GLY A 159 -14.79 1.47 5.58
CA GLY A 159 -15.58 2.38 4.75
C GLY A 159 -17.02 1.92 4.45
N GLY A 160 -17.44 0.78 4.99
CA GLY A 160 -18.83 0.31 4.96
C GLY A 160 -19.35 -0.03 3.57
N SER A 161 -20.65 0.16 3.37
CA SER A 161 -21.31 -0.14 2.08
C SER A 161 -20.91 0.80 0.94
N LYS A 162 -20.29 1.94 1.26
CA LYS A 162 -19.80 2.91 0.27
C LYS A 162 -18.49 2.47 -0.37
N ASN A 163 -17.69 1.66 0.32
CA ASN A 163 -16.43 1.16 -0.21
C ASN A 163 -16.70 -0.02 -1.17
N GLN A 164 -16.62 0.26 -2.47
CA GLN A 164 -16.83 -0.73 -3.53
C GLN A 164 -15.64 -1.68 -3.72
N ASN A 165 -14.48 -1.39 -3.12
CA ASN A 165 -13.30 -2.24 -3.21
C ASN A 165 -13.38 -3.45 -2.27
N ILE A 166 -14.38 -3.54 -1.37
CA ILE A 166 -14.60 -4.73 -0.55
C ILE A 166 -15.35 -5.78 -1.38
N THR A 167 -14.63 -6.77 -1.90
CA THR A 167 -15.15 -7.70 -2.91
C THR A 167 -15.65 -9.02 -2.34
N GLY A 168 -15.22 -9.42 -1.14
CA GLY A 168 -15.77 -10.61 -0.50
C GLY A 168 -15.09 -11.05 0.79
N VAL A 169 -15.42 -12.28 1.20
CA VAL A 169 -14.91 -12.92 2.42
C VAL A 169 -14.59 -14.39 2.18
N ILE A 170 -13.47 -14.86 2.73
CA ILE A 170 -13.10 -16.27 2.83
C ILE A 170 -13.25 -16.71 4.28
N ILE A 171 -14.05 -17.74 4.50
CA ILE A 171 -14.31 -18.32 5.82
C ILE A 171 -13.43 -19.57 5.97
N ASN A 172 -12.43 -19.48 6.83
CA ASN A 172 -11.49 -20.55 7.11
C ASN A 172 -11.88 -21.33 8.37
N LYS A 173 -11.32 -22.53 8.51
CA LYS A 173 -11.47 -23.41 9.69
C LYS A 173 -12.93 -23.69 10.05
N LEU A 174 -13.79 -23.88 9.04
CA LEU A 174 -15.20 -24.18 9.25
C LEU A 174 -15.34 -25.48 10.04
N ASN A 175 -16.20 -25.46 11.07
CA ASN A 175 -16.45 -26.60 11.95
C ASN A 175 -15.20 -27.11 12.68
N ALA A 176 -14.21 -26.25 12.92
CA ALA A 176 -13.06 -26.58 13.76
C ALA A 176 -13.47 -26.78 15.22
N PRO A 177 -12.84 -27.73 15.95
CA PRO A 177 -13.02 -27.85 17.39
C PRO A 177 -12.44 -26.63 18.11
N VAL A 178 -13.25 -26.02 18.96
CA VAL A 178 -12.93 -24.77 19.65
C VAL A 178 -13.18 -24.88 21.15
N ASP A 179 -12.40 -24.14 21.95
CA ASP A 179 -12.60 -24.04 23.39
C ASP A 179 -13.65 -22.99 23.78
N GLU A 180 -13.94 -22.83 25.07
CA GLU A 180 -14.89 -21.81 25.57
C GLU A 180 -14.53 -20.37 25.14
N GLN A 181 -13.27 -20.11 24.75
CA GLN A 181 -12.79 -18.82 24.27
C GLN A 181 -12.74 -18.73 22.73
N GLY A 182 -13.22 -19.74 22.00
CA GLY A 182 -13.30 -19.76 20.54
C GLY A 182 -11.97 -20.03 19.84
N ARG A 183 -10.94 -20.45 20.57
CA ARG A 183 -9.63 -20.77 19.99
C ARG A 183 -9.67 -22.17 19.42
N THR A 184 -9.24 -22.30 18.17
CA THR A 184 -9.06 -23.62 17.56
C THR A 184 -7.98 -24.36 18.33
N ARG A 185 -8.37 -25.33 19.15
CA ARG A 185 -7.42 -26.20 19.81
C ARG A 185 -7.17 -27.37 18.87
N PRO A 186 -5.92 -27.64 18.44
CA PRO A 186 -5.60 -29.01 18.12
C PRO A 186 -5.90 -29.82 19.38
N ASP A 187 -6.52 -30.97 19.22
CA ASP A 187 -6.81 -31.85 20.34
C ASP A 187 -5.48 -32.32 20.98
N LEU A 188 -5.03 -31.61 22.03
CA LEU A 188 -4.00 -32.07 22.96
C LEU A 188 -4.76 -32.85 24.05
N SER A 189 -5.18 -34.06 23.70
CA SER A 189 -6.36 -34.77 24.21
C SER A 189 -6.48 -34.96 25.73
N GLU A 190 -5.46 -34.71 26.54
CA GLU A 190 -5.51 -34.96 27.98
C GLU A 190 -4.62 -34.01 28.81
N ILE A 191 -4.91 -32.71 28.83
CA ILE A 191 -4.40 -31.89 29.95
C ILE A 191 -5.37 -31.97 31.15
N PHE A 192 -6.65 -32.25 30.92
CA PHE A 192 -7.62 -32.69 31.94
C PHE A 192 -8.70 -33.55 31.26
N ASP A 193 -9.08 -34.66 31.87
CA ASP A 193 -10.05 -35.70 31.44
C ASP A 193 -11.47 -35.20 31.08
N ASP A 194 -11.71 -33.89 31.13
CA ASP A 194 -13.00 -33.23 30.93
C ASP A 194 -13.20 -32.77 29.46
N SER A 195 -12.40 -33.28 28.52
CA SER A 195 -12.36 -32.87 27.11
C SER A 195 -13.56 -33.32 26.25
N THR A 196 -14.61 -33.89 26.85
CA THR A 196 -15.90 -34.11 26.17
C THR A 196 -16.68 -32.82 25.85
N LYS A 197 -16.12 -31.63 26.13
CA LYS A 197 -16.76 -30.32 25.91
C LYS A 197 -16.21 -29.49 24.73
N ALA A 198 -15.46 -30.08 23.79
CA ALA A 198 -15.14 -29.35 22.56
C ALA A 198 -16.41 -29.20 21.71
N ASN A 199 -16.91 -27.97 21.57
CA ASN A 199 -18.08 -27.69 20.74
C ASN A 199 -17.67 -27.75 19.27
N VAL A 200 -18.20 -28.73 18.52
CA VAL A 200 -18.08 -28.78 17.07
C VAL A 200 -19.40 -28.29 16.49
N ALA A 201 -19.37 -27.10 15.89
CA ALA A 201 -20.50 -26.63 15.10
C ALA A 201 -20.59 -27.48 13.82
N ASN A 202 -21.80 -27.87 13.41
CA ASN A 202 -22.05 -28.55 12.14
C ASN A 202 -22.83 -27.62 11.21
N ILE A 203 -22.19 -26.52 10.79
CA ILE A 203 -22.81 -25.53 9.92
C ILE A 203 -22.65 -25.97 8.46
N ASP A 204 -23.77 -26.02 7.72
CA ASP A 204 -23.75 -26.20 6.28
C ASP A 204 -23.24 -24.90 5.62
N PRO A 205 -22.20 -24.95 4.78
CA PRO A 205 -21.73 -23.80 4.01
C PRO A 205 -22.86 -23.00 3.36
N LYS A 206 -23.93 -23.64 2.85
CA LYS A 206 -25.08 -22.97 2.21
C LYS A 206 -25.75 -21.93 3.11
N GLN A 207 -25.79 -22.15 4.42
CA GLN A 207 -26.37 -21.20 5.37
C GLN A 207 -25.52 -19.94 5.52
N LEU A 208 -24.21 -20.04 5.29
CA LEU A 208 -23.28 -18.92 5.30
C LEU A 208 -23.38 -18.09 4.03
N PHE A 209 -23.65 -18.72 2.87
CA PHE A 209 -23.92 -18.01 1.62
C PHE A 209 -25.24 -17.23 1.67
N ALA A 210 -26.27 -17.78 2.31
CA ALA A 210 -27.59 -17.15 2.38
C ALA A 210 -27.57 -15.84 3.21
N ASN A 211 -27.98 -14.73 2.60
CA ASN A 211 -28.05 -13.40 3.22
C ASN A 211 -26.72 -12.92 3.83
N SER A 212 -25.58 -13.33 3.26
CA SER A 212 -24.29 -12.79 3.67
C SER A 212 -24.17 -11.31 3.28
N PRO A 213 -23.61 -10.45 4.15
CA PRO A 213 -23.36 -9.03 3.81
C PRO A 213 -22.38 -8.84 2.65
N LEU A 214 -21.50 -9.83 2.43
CA LEU A 214 -20.48 -9.85 1.37
C LEU A 214 -20.50 -11.19 0.61
N PRO A 215 -20.08 -11.22 -0.67
CA PRO A 215 -19.88 -12.47 -1.39
C PRO A 215 -18.91 -13.40 -0.65
N VAL A 216 -19.29 -14.66 -0.44
CA VAL A 216 -18.43 -15.67 0.18
C VAL A 216 -17.59 -16.32 -0.92
N LEU A 217 -16.29 -16.03 -0.92
CA LEU A 217 -15.33 -16.44 -1.96
C LEU A 217 -14.67 -17.79 -1.65
N GLY A 218 -14.87 -18.32 -0.45
CA GLY A 218 -14.45 -19.66 -0.07
C GLY A 218 -14.91 -20.05 1.33
N CYS A 219 -15.23 -21.32 1.52
CA CYS A 219 -15.57 -21.91 2.81
C CYS A 219 -14.70 -23.15 3.01
N ILE A 220 -13.64 -23.02 3.83
CA ILE A 220 -12.62 -24.05 3.98
C ILE A 220 -12.91 -24.86 5.25
N PRO A 221 -13.24 -26.16 5.13
CA PRO A 221 -13.45 -27.03 6.28
C PRO A 221 -12.17 -27.24 7.09
N TRP A 222 -12.34 -27.44 8.39
CA TRP A 222 -11.23 -27.86 9.24
C TRP A 222 -10.76 -29.27 8.89
N SER A 223 -9.44 -29.47 8.89
CA SER A 223 -8.82 -30.79 8.76
C SER A 223 -7.60 -30.88 9.66
N PHE A 224 -7.54 -31.95 10.47
CA PHE A 224 -6.41 -32.23 11.36
C PHE A 224 -5.11 -32.50 10.60
N ASP A 225 -5.18 -33.05 9.39
CA ASP A 225 -3.97 -33.36 8.62
C ASP A 225 -3.20 -32.11 8.16
N LEU A 226 -3.86 -30.95 8.12
CA LEU A 226 -3.23 -29.67 7.74
C LEU A 226 -2.33 -29.09 8.84
N ILE A 227 -2.60 -29.45 10.09
CA ILE A 227 -1.87 -28.96 11.26
C ILE A 227 -0.93 -30.01 11.86
N ALA A 228 -0.88 -31.23 11.29
CA ALA A 228 0.01 -32.29 11.74
C ALA A 228 1.47 -31.86 11.57
N THR A 229 2.24 -31.86 12.66
CA THR A 229 3.62 -31.31 12.73
C THR A 229 4.64 -32.43 12.62
N ARG A 230 5.87 -32.14 12.21
CA ARG A 230 6.93 -33.16 12.26
C ARG A 230 7.44 -33.31 13.69
N ALA A 231 7.86 -34.51 14.05
CA ALA A 231 8.48 -34.77 15.35
C ALA A 231 9.73 -33.89 15.56
N VAL A 232 10.50 -33.61 14.50
CA VAL A 232 11.66 -32.70 14.55
C VAL A 232 11.27 -31.26 14.93
N ASP A 233 10.11 -30.77 14.50
CA ASP A 233 9.67 -29.41 14.79
C ASP A 233 9.40 -29.25 16.29
N MET A 234 8.76 -30.27 16.90
CA MET A 234 8.54 -30.31 18.35
C MET A 234 9.85 -30.48 19.12
N ALA A 235 10.75 -31.34 18.67
CA ALA A 235 12.06 -31.51 19.30
C ALA A 235 12.88 -30.21 19.31
N LYS A 236 12.90 -29.47 18.19
CA LYS A 236 13.55 -28.16 18.07
C LYS A 236 12.92 -27.12 19.00
N HIS A 237 11.60 -26.99 19.00
CA HIS A 237 10.90 -26.03 19.88
C HIS A 237 11.15 -26.31 21.36
N LEU A 238 11.30 -27.57 21.73
CA LEU A 238 11.56 -27.99 23.11
C LEU A 238 13.06 -27.97 23.48
N ASN A 239 13.96 -27.65 22.55
CA ASN A 239 15.41 -27.83 22.72
C ASN A 239 15.77 -29.24 23.21
N ALA A 240 15.10 -30.26 22.68
CA ALA A 240 15.22 -31.64 23.14
C ALA A 240 16.49 -32.32 22.64
N ARG A 241 17.11 -33.14 23.49
CA ARG A 241 18.19 -34.06 23.12
C ARG A 241 17.59 -35.28 22.44
N VAL A 242 17.96 -35.54 21.18
CA VAL A 242 17.52 -36.74 20.46
C VAL A 242 18.22 -37.98 21.02
N ILE A 243 17.44 -38.96 21.48
CA ILE A 243 17.92 -40.23 22.01
C ILE A 243 17.94 -41.29 20.90
N ASN A 244 16.85 -41.35 20.13
CA ASN A 244 16.76 -42.13 18.91
C ASN A 244 16.16 -41.26 17.82
N ALA A 245 16.88 -41.08 16.71
CA ALA A 245 16.39 -40.29 15.60
C ALA A 245 15.18 -40.96 14.93
N GLY A 246 15.23 -42.28 14.68
CA GLY A 246 14.18 -42.96 13.91
C GLY A 246 13.81 -42.17 12.65
N ASP A 247 12.52 -41.98 12.41
CA ASP A 247 11.99 -41.17 11.31
C ASP A 247 11.62 -39.73 11.72
N ILE A 248 12.34 -39.12 12.67
CA ILE A 248 11.98 -37.82 13.26
C ILE A 248 11.70 -36.68 12.25
N GLU A 249 12.37 -36.71 11.10
CA GLU A 249 12.25 -35.71 10.03
C GLU A 249 10.92 -35.81 9.26
N THR A 250 10.28 -36.99 9.22
CA THR A 250 9.06 -37.23 8.44
C THR A 250 7.87 -37.64 9.30
N ARG A 251 8.12 -38.18 10.50
CA ARG A 251 7.09 -38.67 11.42
C ARG A 251 6.17 -37.55 11.86
N ARG A 252 4.86 -37.71 11.65
CA ARG A 252 3.85 -36.69 11.94
C ARG A 252 3.21 -36.89 13.31
N ILE A 253 3.15 -35.82 14.08
CA ILE A 253 2.46 -35.75 15.37
C ILE A 253 1.08 -35.14 15.13
N LYS A 254 0.06 -35.92 15.50
CA LYS A 254 -1.36 -35.58 15.37
C LYS A 254 -2.04 -35.31 16.72
N SER A 255 -1.54 -35.94 17.78
CA SER A 255 -2.04 -35.78 19.15
C SER A 255 -0.89 -35.84 20.15
N VAL A 256 -1.10 -35.31 21.35
CA VAL A 256 -0.16 -35.37 22.47
C VAL A 256 -0.86 -35.98 23.67
N THR A 257 -0.24 -37.00 24.27
CA THR A 257 -0.79 -37.73 25.42
C THR A 257 0.23 -37.71 26.55
N PHE A 258 -0.18 -37.26 27.73
CA PHE A 258 0.64 -37.32 28.93
C PHE A 258 0.38 -38.63 29.67
N CYS A 259 1.38 -39.51 29.73
CA CYS A 259 1.25 -40.86 30.29
C CYS A 259 1.24 -40.89 31.82
N ALA A 260 0.28 -40.21 32.45
CA ALA A 260 0.16 -40.11 33.91
C ALA A 260 -0.56 -41.31 34.56
N ARG A 261 -1.36 -42.06 33.79
CA ARG A 261 -2.14 -43.22 34.29
C ARG A 261 -1.33 -44.54 34.24
N SER A 262 -1.95 -45.63 34.70
CA SER A 262 -1.48 -46.99 34.45
C SER A 262 -1.78 -47.43 33.01
N ILE A 263 -0.96 -48.34 32.46
CA ILE A 263 -1.08 -48.81 31.07
C ILE A 263 -2.50 -49.23 30.66
N PRO A 264 -3.26 -50.02 31.44
CA PRO A 264 -4.61 -50.44 31.05
C PRO A 264 -5.57 -49.27 30.76
N ASN A 265 -5.35 -48.12 31.41
CA ASN A 265 -6.19 -46.92 31.30
C ASN A 265 -5.66 -45.90 30.29
N MET A 266 -4.65 -46.26 29.49
CA MET A 266 -4.11 -45.38 28.44
C MET A 266 -3.80 -46.10 27.12
N LEU A 267 -3.99 -47.42 27.03
CA LEU A 267 -3.73 -48.20 25.81
C LEU A 267 -4.47 -47.62 24.59
N GLU A 268 -5.65 -47.05 24.79
CA GLU A 268 -6.40 -46.43 23.71
C GLU A 268 -5.70 -45.22 23.09
N HIS A 269 -4.72 -44.60 23.74
CA HIS A 269 -4.00 -43.44 23.21
C HIS A 269 -2.74 -43.82 22.40
N PHE A 270 -2.37 -45.11 22.40
CA PHE A 270 -1.23 -45.64 21.64
C PHE A 270 -1.66 -45.84 20.19
N ARG A 271 -1.86 -44.73 19.49
CA ARG A 271 -2.39 -44.66 18.12
C ARG A 271 -1.34 -44.06 17.17
N PRO A 272 -1.51 -44.25 15.86
CA PRO A 272 -0.66 -43.61 14.86
C PRO A 272 -0.62 -42.08 15.04
N GLY A 273 0.59 -41.53 15.09
CA GLY A 273 0.83 -40.09 15.24
C GLY A 273 0.69 -39.53 16.65
N SER A 274 0.50 -40.36 17.69
CA SER A 274 0.51 -39.90 19.08
C SER A 274 1.92 -39.56 19.55
N LEU A 275 2.13 -38.37 20.11
CA LEU A 275 3.29 -38.04 20.94
C LEU A 275 3.01 -38.49 22.37
N LEU A 276 3.69 -39.53 22.84
CA LEU A 276 3.55 -39.99 24.22
C LEU A 276 4.59 -39.28 25.09
N VAL A 277 4.12 -38.49 26.04
CA VAL A 277 4.95 -37.74 26.99
C VAL A 277 5.01 -38.49 28.30
N THR A 278 6.20 -38.92 28.71
CA THR A 278 6.39 -39.69 29.94
C THR A 278 7.71 -39.33 30.60
N SER A 279 7.84 -39.56 31.91
CA SER A 279 9.12 -39.46 32.58
C SER A 279 10.01 -40.65 32.21
N ALA A 280 11.32 -40.45 32.11
CA ALA A 280 12.26 -41.52 31.75
C ALA A 280 12.31 -42.66 32.79
N ASP A 281 11.83 -42.41 34.02
CA ASP A 281 11.68 -43.40 35.10
C ASP A 281 10.37 -44.22 35.04
N ARG A 282 9.60 -44.12 33.95
CA ARG A 282 8.41 -44.94 33.66
C ARG A 282 8.73 -46.05 32.63
N PRO A 283 9.47 -47.11 33.02
CA PRO A 283 9.85 -48.18 32.10
C PRO A 283 8.65 -48.95 31.56
N ASP A 284 7.55 -49.01 32.30
CA ASP A 284 6.29 -49.61 31.86
C ASP A 284 5.74 -48.95 30.59
N VAL A 285 5.78 -47.62 30.50
CA VAL A 285 5.33 -46.85 29.34
C VAL A 285 6.27 -47.04 28.15
N LEU A 286 7.59 -47.01 28.40
CA LEU A 286 8.60 -47.22 27.37
C LEU A 286 8.46 -48.59 26.70
N VAL A 287 8.31 -49.65 27.51
CA VAL A 287 8.16 -51.02 27.02
C VAL A 287 6.81 -51.19 26.31
N ALA A 288 5.73 -50.65 26.85
CA ALA A 288 4.42 -50.71 26.19
C ALA A 288 4.42 -50.00 24.83
N ALA A 289 5.04 -48.82 24.73
CA ALA A 289 5.11 -48.06 23.49
C ALA A 289 6.00 -48.78 22.46
N SER A 290 7.11 -49.34 22.93
CA SER A 290 8.01 -50.15 22.11
C SER A 290 7.31 -51.38 21.55
N LEU A 291 6.53 -52.08 22.37
CA LEU A 291 5.72 -53.22 21.92
C LEU A 291 4.67 -52.81 20.88
N ALA A 292 3.98 -51.68 21.11
CA ALA A 292 3.00 -51.15 20.15
C ALA A 292 3.67 -50.79 18.81
N ALA A 293 4.84 -50.14 18.83
CA ALA A 293 5.60 -49.82 17.63
C ALA A 293 6.05 -51.09 16.87
N MET A 294 6.56 -52.10 17.59
CA MET A 294 6.92 -53.39 17.00
C MET A 294 5.73 -54.14 16.39
N ASN A 295 4.53 -53.91 16.91
CA ASN A 295 3.27 -54.44 16.36
C ASN A 295 2.73 -53.62 15.17
N GLY A 296 3.49 -52.63 14.67
CA GLY A 296 3.15 -51.84 13.49
C GLY A 296 2.36 -50.56 13.78
N VAL A 297 2.20 -50.15 15.04
CA VAL A 297 1.60 -48.85 15.36
C VAL A 297 2.62 -47.75 15.12
N GLU A 298 2.34 -46.85 14.19
CA GLU A 298 3.19 -45.71 13.87
C GLU A 298 3.10 -44.57 14.91
N ILE A 299 3.56 -44.83 16.14
CA ILE A 299 3.62 -43.83 17.21
C ILE A 299 4.40 -42.60 16.72
N GLY A 300 3.86 -41.41 16.98
CA GLY A 300 4.41 -40.14 16.50
C GLY A 300 5.79 -39.85 17.08
N ALA A 301 5.95 -39.99 18.39
CA ALA A 301 7.25 -40.02 19.08
C ALA A 301 7.07 -40.35 20.57
N LEU A 302 8.17 -40.67 21.23
CA LEU A 302 8.30 -40.67 22.69
C LEU A 302 9.06 -39.42 23.14
N LEU A 303 8.42 -38.61 23.99
CA LEU A 303 9.06 -37.47 24.66
C LEU A 303 9.30 -37.79 26.12
N LEU A 304 10.58 -37.84 26.50
CA LEU A 304 11.02 -38.12 27.86
C LEU A 304 11.24 -36.84 28.65
N THR A 305 10.66 -36.74 29.84
CA THR A 305 10.76 -35.55 30.71
C THR A 305 11.64 -35.82 31.93
N GLY A 306 12.11 -34.74 32.57
CA GLY A 306 12.82 -34.78 33.85
C GLY A 306 14.33 -34.96 33.77
N GLY A 307 14.92 -35.03 32.57
CA GLY A 307 16.38 -35.06 32.39
C GLY A 307 17.10 -36.31 32.91
N TYR A 308 16.37 -37.34 33.35
CA TYR A 308 16.97 -38.61 33.77
C TYR A 308 17.43 -39.44 32.57
N GLU A 309 18.58 -40.09 32.67
CA GLU A 309 19.00 -41.06 31.66
C GLU A 309 18.14 -42.31 31.71
N MET A 310 17.83 -42.87 30.55
CA MET A 310 17.11 -44.15 30.46
C MET A 310 17.98 -45.27 31.02
N ASP A 311 17.37 -46.15 31.84
CA ASP A 311 18.08 -47.33 32.35
C ASP A 311 18.64 -48.18 31.19
N PRO A 312 19.93 -48.56 31.19
CA PRO A 312 20.55 -49.31 30.09
C PRO A 312 19.85 -50.63 29.75
N SER A 313 19.28 -51.31 30.74
CA SER A 313 18.57 -52.58 30.54
C SER A 313 17.25 -52.36 29.82
N ILE A 314 16.54 -51.28 30.15
CA ILE A 314 15.30 -50.87 29.48
C ILE A 314 15.59 -50.38 28.07
N SER A 315 16.68 -49.63 27.89
CA SER A 315 17.14 -49.18 26.58
C SER A 315 17.43 -50.36 25.65
N ALA A 316 18.19 -51.36 26.12
CA ALA A 316 18.46 -52.58 25.37
C ALA A 316 17.19 -53.38 25.02
N LEU A 317 16.20 -53.41 25.93
CA LEU A 317 14.93 -54.08 25.68
C LEU A 317 14.11 -53.38 24.58
N CYS A 318 14.16 -52.05 24.52
CA CYS A 318 13.41 -51.23 23.56
C CYS A 318 14.13 -51.04 22.22
N GLU A 319 15.40 -51.45 22.10
CA GLU A 319 16.26 -51.19 20.94
C GLU A 319 15.64 -51.63 19.61
N ARG A 320 14.98 -52.80 19.58
CA ARG A 320 14.31 -53.29 18.36
C ARG A 320 13.14 -52.40 17.92
N ALA A 321 12.43 -51.80 18.87
CA ALA A 321 11.37 -50.85 18.57
C ALA A 321 11.93 -49.53 18.05
N PHE A 322 13.07 -49.08 18.58
CA PHE A 322 13.74 -47.88 18.07
C PHE A 322 14.19 -48.04 16.61
N GLN A 323 14.58 -49.25 16.24
CA GLN A 323 14.93 -49.61 14.86
C GLN A 323 13.72 -49.68 13.91
N THR A 324 12.47 -49.67 14.39
CA THR A 324 11.27 -49.56 13.53
C THR A 324 10.98 -48.12 13.07
N GLY A 325 11.89 -47.18 13.37
CA GLY A 325 11.75 -45.77 13.01
C GLY A 325 11.05 -44.91 14.07
N LEU A 326 10.85 -45.41 15.29
CA LEU A 326 10.21 -44.68 16.39
C LEU A 326 11.09 -43.53 16.92
N PRO A 327 10.73 -42.25 16.77
CA PRO A 327 11.53 -41.16 17.30
C PRO A 327 11.44 -41.10 18.83
N VAL A 328 12.57 -40.88 19.49
CA VAL A 328 12.65 -40.70 20.95
C VAL A 328 13.55 -39.50 21.26
N PHE A 329 13.04 -38.54 22.01
CA PHE A 329 13.81 -37.36 22.42
C PHE A 329 13.46 -36.96 23.86
N MET A 330 14.38 -36.25 24.50
CA MET A 330 14.34 -35.96 25.92
C MET A 330 14.51 -34.47 26.19
N VAL A 331 13.77 -33.96 27.17
CA VAL A 331 13.90 -32.60 27.70
C VAL A 331 14.32 -32.65 29.17
N GLU A 332 15.03 -31.62 29.60
CA GLU A 332 15.45 -31.48 31.00
C GLU A 332 14.30 -31.02 31.91
N THR A 333 13.27 -30.40 31.34
CA THR A 333 12.13 -29.88 32.08
C THR A 333 11.21 -30.99 32.59
N ASN A 334 10.51 -30.75 33.69
CA ASN A 334 9.53 -31.69 34.20
C ASN A 334 8.26 -31.72 33.33
N THR A 335 7.37 -32.68 33.56
CA THR A 335 6.15 -32.89 32.77
C THR A 335 5.24 -31.65 32.71
N TRP A 336 5.12 -30.90 33.82
CA TRP A 336 4.29 -29.69 33.88
C TRP A 336 4.90 -28.52 33.08
N GLN A 337 6.20 -28.28 33.21
CA GLN A 337 6.90 -27.27 32.43
C GLN A 337 6.90 -27.62 30.92
N THR A 338 7.07 -28.90 30.60
CA THR A 338 6.99 -29.42 29.23
C THR A 338 5.60 -29.16 28.64
N SER A 339 4.53 -29.39 29.40
CA SER A 339 3.17 -29.14 28.91
C SER A 339 2.91 -27.67 28.61
N LEU A 340 3.39 -26.74 29.44
CA LEU A 340 3.30 -25.30 29.17
C LEU A 340 4.05 -24.91 27.89
N THR A 341 5.21 -25.52 27.65
CA THR A 341 6.02 -25.24 26.46
C THR A 341 5.38 -25.83 25.19
N LEU A 342 4.76 -27.01 25.29
CA LEU A 342 3.98 -27.60 24.20
C LEU A 342 2.71 -26.79 23.89
N GLN A 343 2.07 -26.18 24.89
CA GLN A 343 0.91 -25.30 24.67
C GLN A 343 1.26 -24.03 23.88
N SER A 344 2.50 -23.54 23.95
CA SER A 344 2.97 -22.37 23.20
C SER A 344 3.54 -22.72 21.81
N PHE A 345 3.50 -24.00 21.41
CA PHE A 345 3.94 -24.45 20.10
C PHE A 345 3.01 -23.91 18.98
N SER A 346 3.58 -23.30 17.93
CA SER A 346 2.79 -22.85 16.78
C SER A 346 2.55 -23.99 15.80
N LEU A 347 1.31 -24.12 15.35
CA LEU A 347 0.90 -25.10 14.35
C LEU A 347 1.07 -24.61 12.92
N GLU A 348 1.59 -23.40 12.72
CA GLU A 348 1.84 -22.84 11.39
C GLU A 348 2.88 -23.64 10.62
N VAL A 349 2.73 -23.71 9.30
CA VAL A 349 3.58 -24.50 8.39
C VAL A 349 5.00 -23.94 8.32
N PRO A 350 6.04 -24.68 8.75
CA PRO A 350 7.43 -24.30 8.51
C PRO A 350 7.74 -24.19 7.02
N ALA A 351 8.62 -23.26 6.65
CA ALA A 351 8.98 -23.04 5.24
C ALA A 351 9.70 -24.24 4.60
N ASP A 352 10.39 -25.05 5.41
CA ASP A 352 11.12 -26.25 5.01
C ASP A 352 10.25 -27.52 5.01
N ASP A 353 9.00 -27.47 5.49
CA ASP A 353 8.06 -28.60 5.40
C ASP A 353 7.30 -28.58 4.07
N HIS A 354 8.04 -28.82 2.97
CA HIS A 354 7.51 -28.82 1.60
C HIS A 354 6.24 -29.70 1.45
N GLN A 355 6.22 -30.87 2.08
CA GLN A 355 5.09 -31.80 2.02
C GLN A 355 3.82 -31.21 2.64
N ARG A 356 3.96 -30.48 3.76
CA ARG A 356 2.81 -29.84 4.42
C ARG A 356 2.37 -28.57 3.69
N VAL A 357 3.32 -27.79 3.16
CA VAL A 357 3.02 -26.62 2.32
C VAL A 357 2.15 -27.04 1.13
N GLU A 358 2.56 -28.06 0.37
CA GLU A 358 1.82 -28.57 -0.79
C GLU A 358 0.43 -29.08 -0.39
N LYS A 359 0.33 -29.87 0.68
CA LYS A 359 -0.97 -30.36 1.20
C LYS A 359 -1.92 -29.22 1.57
N VAL A 360 -1.42 -28.18 2.24
CA VAL A 360 -2.21 -27.02 2.63
C VAL A 360 -2.68 -26.24 1.39
N GLN A 361 -1.77 -25.99 0.45
CA GLN A 361 -2.09 -25.35 -0.82
C GLN A 361 -3.18 -26.10 -1.58
N GLU A 362 -3.02 -27.40 -1.81
CA GLU A 362 -3.96 -28.21 -2.57
C GLU A 362 -5.30 -28.38 -1.88
N TYR A 363 -5.31 -28.56 -0.56
CA TYR A 363 -6.54 -28.71 0.19
C TYR A 363 -7.37 -27.43 0.13
N ILE A 364 -6.75 -26.29 0.43
CA ILE A 364 -7.46 -25.01 0.50
C ILE A 364 -7.92 -24.58 -0.89
N ALA A 365 -7.10 -24.76 -1.93
CA ALA A 365 -7.43 -24.38 -3.30
C ALA A 365 -8.76 -25.00 -3.81
N ARG A 366 -9.12 -26.19 -3.33
CA ARG A 366 -10.38 -26.89 -3.68
C ARG A 366 -11.64 -26.18 -3.18
N PHE A 367 -11.51 -25.33 -2.18
CA PHE A 367 -12.62 -24.62 -1.54
C PHE A 367 -12.69 -23.13 -1.89
N ILE A 368 -11.76 -22.66 -2.72
CA ILE A 368 -11.78 -21.29 -3.26
C ILE A 368 -12.70 -21.27 -4.49
N ASN A 369 -13.53 -20.23 -4.59
CA ASN A 369 -14.49 -20.07 -5.68
C ASN A 369 -13.78 -19.90 -7.04
N THR A 370 -14.06 -20.81 -7.97
CA THR A 370 -13.43 -20.81 -9.30
C THR A 370 -13.82 -19.63 -10.16
N GLU A 371 -15.09 -19.19 -10.14
CA GLU A 371 -15.59 -18.05 -10.92
C GLU A 371 -14.91 -16.75 -10.48
N TRP A 372 -14.67 -16.60 -9.18
CA TRP A 372 -13.90 -15.48 -8.63
C TRP A 372 -12.50 -15.49 -9.21
N ILE A 373 -11.75 -16.60 -9.13
CA ILE A 373 -10.39 -16.70 -9.67
C ILE A 373 -10.35 -16.42 -11.18
N GLU A 374 -11.32 -16.92 -11.94
CA GLU A 374 -11.43 -16.62 -13.36
C GLU A 374 -11.68 -15.13 -13.63
N SER A 375 -12.52 -14.48 -12.83
CA SER A 375 -12.73 -13.04 -12.93
C SER A 375 -11.44 -12.24 -12.75
N LEU A 376 -10.49 -12.72 -11.94
CA LEU A 376 -9.22 -12.02 -11.67
C LEU A 376 -8.30 -11.97 -12.90
N SER A 377 -8.46 -12.93 -13.81
CA SER A 377 -7.71 -13.00 -15.08
C SER A 377 -8.32 -12.15 -16.20
N ALA A 378 -9.58 -11.72 -16.06
CA ALA A 378 -10.21 -10.81 -17.01
C ALA A 378 -9.61 -9.40 -16.86
N ALA A 379 -9.28 -8.76 -17.99
CA ALA A 379 -8.75 -7.40 -17.99
C ALA A 379 -9.73 -6.46 -17.24
N SER A 380 -9.26 -5.87 -16.14
CA SER A 380 -10.06 -4.91 -15.38
C SER A 380 -10.11 -3.57 -16.13
N GLU A 381 -11.31 -3.16 -16.55
CA GLU A 381 -11.64 -1.83 -17.08
C GLU A 381 -11.95 -0.81 -15.96
N GLY A 382 -11.52 -1.08 -14.72
CA GLY A 382 -11.72 -0.14 -13.62
C GLY A 382 -10.91 1.16 -13.82
N SER A 383 -11.59 2.31 -13.80
CA SER A 383 -10.94 3.63 -13.74
C SER A 383 -10.11 3.70 -12.46
N ARG A 384 -8.78 3.68 -12.59
CA ARG A 384 -7.85 3.67 -11.46
C ARG A 384 -7.83 5.05 -10.82
N ARG A 385 -8.41 5.18 -9.63
CA ARG A 385 -8.23 6.38 -8.81
C ARG A 385 -6.85 6.33 -8.18
N LEU A 386 -6.07 7.38 -8.41
CA LEU A 386 -4.76 7.52 -7.76
C LEU A 386 -4.97 8.04 -6.34
N SER A 387 -4.47 7.29 -5.36
CA SER A 387 -4.38 7.76 -3.97
C SER A 387 -3.31 8.86 -3.86
N PRO A 388 -3.38 9.74 -2.84
CA PRO A 388 -2.35 10.76 -2.62
C PRO A 388 -0.92 10.23 -2.55
N PRO A 389 -0.60 9.16 -1.79
CA PRO A 389 0.75 8.61 -1.77
C PRO A 389 1.17 8.01 -3.13
N ALA A 390 0.25 7.35 -3.84
CA ALA A 390 0.55 6.78 -5.16
C ALA A 390 0.86 7.86 -6.20
N PHE A 391 0.10 8.96 -6.17
CA PHE A 391 0.35 10.12 -7.03
C PHE A 391 1.69 10.78 -6.72
N ARG A 392 2.02 11.01 -5.44
CA ARG A 392 3.32 11.56 -5.01
C ARG A 392 4.50 10.69 -5.45
N TYR A 393 4.38 9.37 -5.29
CA TYR A 393 5.36 8.43 -5.79
C TYR A 393 5.50 8.52 -7.32
N GLN A 394 4.39 8.49 -8.06
CA GLN A 394 4.40 8.61 -9.52
C GLN A 394 5.06 9.90 -10.00
N LEU A 395 4.75 11.04 -9.36
CA LEU A 395 5.40 12.33 -9.66
C LEU A 395 6.91 12.25 -9.45
N THR A 396 7.35 11.67 -8.34
CA THR A 396 8.78 11.51 -8.03
C THR A 396 9.47 10.67 -9.10
N GLU A 397 8.87 9.56 -9.52
CA GLU A 397 9.43 8.68 -10.56
C GLU A 397 9.46 9.32 -11.94
N LEU A 398 8.41 10.04 -12.33
CA LEU A 398 8.39 10.77 -13.60
C LEU A 398 9.44 11.88 -13.63
N ALA A 399 9.61 12.62 -12.52
CA ALA A 399 10.63 13.65 -12.41
C ALA A 399 12.05 13.07 -12.43
N ARG A 400 12.29 11.96 -11.73
CA ARG A 400 13.57 11.24 -11.75
C ARG A 400 13.97 10.80 -13.16
N LYS A 401 13.01 10.26 -13.92
CA LYS A 401 13.23 9.91 -15.34
C LYS A 401 13.47 11.13 -16.23
N ALA A 402 12.89 12.28 -15.90
CA ALA A 402 13.09 13.52 -16.64
C ALA A 402 14.50 14.10 -16.45
N GLY A 403 15.06 13.99 -15.23
CA GLY A 403 16.46 14.36 -14.94
C GLY A 403 16.80 15.82 -15.25
N LYS A 404 15.89 16.75 -14.96
CA LYS A 404 15.95 18.15 -15.41
C LYS A 404 16.66 19.09 -14.42
N ARG A 405 17.22 20.18 -14.95
CA ARG A 405 17.86 21.27 -14.19
C ARG A 405 16.83 22.33 -13.82
N ILE A 406 16.56 22.53 -12.54
CA ILE A 406 15.53 23.47 -12.07
C ILE A 406 16.16 24.58 -11.26
N VAL A 407 15.95 25.84 -11.67
CA VAL A 407 16.44 27.02 -10.94
C VAL A 407 15.47 27.44 -9.84
N LEU A 408 16.05 27.75 -8.68
CA LEU A 408 15.38 28.21 -7.47
C LEU A 408 15.93 29.60 -7.12
N PRO A 409 15.26 30.69 -7.55
CA PRO A 409 15.72 32.06 -7.35
C PRO A 409 15.86 32.51 -5.88
N GLU A 410 15.14 31.84 -4.98
CA GLU A 410 15.07 32.11 -3.54
C GLU A 410 16.05 31.19 -2.80
N GLY A 411 17.30 31.13 -3.26
CA GLY A 411 18.27 30.10 -2.88
C GLY A 411 18.78 30.17 -1.44
N ASP A 412 18.61 31.30 -0.77
CA ASP A 412 18.96 31.56 0.64
C ASP A 412 17.80 31.27 1.61
N GLU A 413 16.63 30.89 1.09
CA GLU A 413 15.45 30.64 1.90
C GLU A 413 15.48 29.23 2.53
N PRO A 414 15.24 29.08 3.86
CA PRO A 414 15.44 27.82 4.56
C PRO A 414 14.63 26.62 4.03
N ARG A 415 13.36 26.83 3.63
CA ARG A 415 12.51 25.74 3.10
C ARG A 415 12.98 25.32 1.71
N THR A 416 13.41 26.27 0.89
CA THR A 416 13.94 26.08 -0.46
C THR A 416 15.25 25.29 -0.42
N ILE A 417 16.15 25.62 0.50
CA ILE A 417 17.39 24.87 0.73
C ILE A 417 17.09 23.41 1.13
N LYS A 418 16.18 23.21 2.08
CA LYS A 418 15.79 21.86 2.53
C LYS A 418 15.12 21.06 1.41
N ALA A 419 14.26 21.69 0.62
CA ALA A 419 13.61 21.06 -0.52
C ALA A 419 14.62 20.68 -1.62
N ALA A 420 15.57 21.56 -1.93
CA ALA A 420 16.64 21.27 -2.89
C ALA A 420 17.50 20.07 -2.47
N ALA A 421 17.81 19.94 -1.18
CA ALA A 421 18.50 18.78 -0.63
C ALA A 421 17.69 17.49 -0.77
N ILE A 422 16.40 17.52 -0.44
CA ILE A 422 15.51 16.37 -0.63
C ILE A 422 15.39 16.00 -2.12
N CYS A 423 15.28 16.98 -3.01
CA CYS A 423 15.23 16.75 -4.45
C CYS A 423 16.51 16.09 -4.96
N ALA A 424 17.68 16.52 -4.49
CA ALA A 424 18.96 15.92 -4.84
C ALA A 424 19.10 14.49 -4.28
N GLU A 425 18.80 14.28 -3.00
CA GLU A 425 18.86 12.98 -2.33
C GLU A 425 17.95 11.94 -3.00
N ARG A 426 16.72 12.34 -3.36
CA ARG A 426 15.74 11.47 -4.03
C ARG A 426 15.93 11.39 -5.55
N GLY A 427 16.86 12.14 -6.13
CA GLY A 427 17.12 12.18 -7.57
C GLY A 427 15.98 12.78 -8.40
N ILE A 428 15.21 13.72 -7.85
CA ILE A 428 14.04 14.35 -8.50
C ILE A 428 14.48 15.34 -9.60
N ALA A 429 15.48 16.16 -9.31
CA ALA A 429 15.98 17.19 -10.22
C ALA A 429 17.39 17.65 -9.81
N HIS A 430 18.12 18.25 -10.74
CA HIS A 430 19.35 18.98 -10.44
C HIS A 430 19.00 20.43 -10.09
N CYS A 431 19.05 20.76 -8.80
CA CYS A 431 18.61 22.07 -8.30
C CYS A 431 19.72 23.12 -8.45
N VAL A 432 19.37 24.31 -8.96
CA VAL A 432 20.27 25.46 -9.08
C VAL A 432 19.79 26.55 -8.13
N LEU A 433 20.47 26.74 -7.00
CA LEU A 433 20.17 27.77 -6.01
C LEU A 433 20.82 29.10 -6.43
N LEU A 434 20.01 30.16 -6.56
CA LEU A 434 20.53 31.52 -6.78
C LEU A 434 20.63 32.27 -5.45
N GLY A 435 21.84 32.67 -5.08
CA GLY A 435 22.06 33.46 -3.86
C GLY A 435 23.54 33.55 -3.49
N ASN A 436 23.83 34.22 -2.37
CA ASN A 436 25.19 34.32 -1.87
C ASN A 436 25.67 32.93 -1.38
N PRO A 437 26.77 32.36 -1.93
CA PRO A 437 27.24 31.03 -1.55
C PRO A 437 27.53 30.86 -0.06
N GLU A 438 28.11 31.87 0.59
CA GLU A 438 28.42 31.81 2.03
C GLU A 438 27.15 31.77 2.87
N GLU A 439 26.12 32.54 2.48
CA GLU A 439 24.84 32.59 3.19
C GLU A 439 24.05 31.29 3.02
N ILE A 440 24.01 30.73 1.81
CA ILE A 440 23.35 29.44 1.53
C ILE A 440 23.97 28.33 2.37
N GLN A 441 25.30 28.25 2.41
CA GLN A 441 26.02 27.26 3.21
C GLN A 441 25.76 27.45 4.71
N ARG A 442 25.72 28.71 5.19
CA ARG A 442 25.40 29.04 6.58
C ARG A 442 23.98 28.60 6.96
N VAL A 443 22.99 28.88 6.13
CA VAL A 443 21.59 28.49 6.38
C VAL A 443 21.44 26.97 6.33
N ALA A 444 22.08 26.29 5.38
CA ALA A 444 22.08 24.82 5.31
C ALA A 444 22.66 24.18 6.58
N ALA A 445 23.80 24.68 7.06
CA ALA A 445 24.42 24.21 8.31
C ALA A 445 23.51 24.40 9.54
N ILE A 446 22.81 25.53 9.64
CA ILE A 446 21.85 25.80 10.73
C ILE A 446 20.68 24.82 10.70
N GLN A 447 20.24 24.42 9.51
CA GLN A 447 19.14 23.47 9.31
C GLN A 447 19.58 22.00 9.43
N GLY A 448 20.88 21.73 9.61
CA GLY A 448 21.43 20.37 9.62
C GLY A 448 21.33 19.68 8.26
N VAL A 449 21.37 20.45 7.16
CA VAL A 449 21.23 19.96 5.78
C VAL A 449 22.62 19.97 5.11
N GLU A 450 23.04 18.83 4.56
CA GLU A 450 24.23 18.75 3.73
C GLU A 450 23.87 18.98 2.25
N LEU A 451 24.49 19.97 1.61
CA LEU A 451 24.32 20.24 0.19
C LEU A 451 25.26 19.34 -0.62
N GLY A 452 24.74 18.18 -1.02
CA GLY A 452 25.49 17.13 -1.73
C GLY A 452 25.56 17.28 -3.26
N GLN A 453 25.92 16.19 -3.93
CA GLN A 453 25.90 16.12 -5.40
C GLN A 453 24.45 16.28 -5.92
N GLY A 454 24.27 17.08 -6.98
CA GLY A 454 22.95 17.38 -7.54
C GLY A 454 22.41 18.78 -7.19
N ILE A 455 23.14 19.55 -6.39
CA ILE A 455 22.84 20.97 -6.10
C ILE A 455 23.98 21.84 -6.63
N GLU A 456 23.64 22.84 -7.42
CA GLU A 456 24.53 23.88 -7.90
C GLU A 456 24.18 25.20 -7.24
N ILE A 457 25.19 25.92 -6.75
CA ILE A 457 25.02 27.26 -6.19
C ILE A 457 25.60 28.26 -7.18
N VAL A 458 24.78 29.20 -7.64
CA VAL A 458 25.20 30.27 -8.55
C VAL A 458 25.11 31.60 -7.83
N ASP A 459 26.25 32.27 -7.69
CA ASP A 459 26.31 33.63 -7.17
C ASP A 459 25.75 34.62 -8.22
N PRO A 460 24.60 35.28 -7.95
CA PRO A 460 24.01 36.23 -8.89
C PRO A 460 24.95 37.39 -9.23
N VAL A 461 25.74 37.86 -8.27
CA VAL A 461 26.65 39.02 -8.47
C VAL A 461 27.71 38.70 -9.53
N ALA A 462 28.20 37.46 -9.54
CA ALA A 462 29.23 37.03 -10.49
C ALA A 462 28.70 36.81 -11.92
N VAL A 463 27.41 36.52 -12.10
CA VAL A 463 26.85 36.11 -13.41
C VAL A 463 25.94 37.15 -14.07
N ARG A 464 25.31 38.06 -13.32
CA ARG A 464 24.29 39.01 -13.84
C ARG A 464 24.72 39.80 -15.08
N GLU A 465 25.97 40.30 -15.12
CA GLU A 465 26.45 41.09 -16.27
C GLU A 465 26.40 40.32 -17.60
N ARG A 466 26.48 38.98 -17.59
CA ARG A 466 26.37 38.15 -18.80
C ARG A 466 24.99 38.23 -19.46
N TYR A 467 23.94 38.53 -18.69
CA TYR A 467 22.56 38.55 -19.16
C TYR A 467 22.06 39.94 -19.57
N VAL A 468 22.80 41.01 -19.24
CA VAL A 468 22.44 42.39 -19.59
C VAL A 468 22.19 42.57 -21.09
N PRO A 469 23.09 42.13 -22.01
CA PRO A 469 22.88 42.32 -23.45
C PRO A 469 21.61 41.64 -23.96
N ARG A 470 21.34 40.42 -23.47
CA ARG A 470 20.17 39.63 -23.88
C ARG A 470 18.86 40.26 -23.41
N LEU A 471 18.81 40.76 -22.17
CA LEU A 471 17.62 41.44 -21.65
C LEU A 471 17.30 42.71 -22.44
N VAL A 472 18.32 43.49 -22.79
CA VAL A 472 18.18 44.68 -23.64
C VAL A 472 17.64 44.28 -25.01
N GLU A 473 18.18 43.24 -25.63
CA GLU A 473 17.72 42.74 -26.94
C GLU A 473 16.24 42.35 -26.91
N LEU A 474 15.83 41.50 -25.97
CA LEU A 474 14.46 40.97 -25.86
C LEU A 474 13.41 42.08 -25.60
N ARG A 475 13.82 43.15 -24.90
CA ARG A 475 12.92 44.21 -24.43
C ARG A 475 13.19 45.58 -25.05
N LYS A 476 14.03 45.66 -26.09
CA LYS A 476 14.40 46.92 -26.77
C LYS A 476 13.19 47.74 -27.22
N ASN A 477 12.20 47.06 -27.80
CA ASN A 477 10.95 47.68 -28.28
C ASN A 477 10.05 48.24 -27.17
N LYS A 478 10.39 47.97 -25.90
CA LYS A 478 9.73 48.50 -24.70
C LYS A 478 10.61 49.49 -23.95
N GLY A 479 11.68 50.00 -24.57
CA GLY A 479 12.55 51.03 -24.03
C GLY A 479 13.64 50.53 -23.07
N MET A 480 13.96 49.22 -23.10
CA MET A 480 15.01 48.65 -22.23
C MET A 480 16.39 49.24 -22.59
N THR A 481 17.08 49.80 -21.59
CA THR A 481 18.46 50.27 -21.68
C THR A 481 19.36 49.39 -20.81
N GLU A 482 20.67 49.42 -21.01
CA GLU A 482 21.59 48.64 -20.17
C GLU A 482 21.53 49.00 -18.69
N VAL A 483 21.28 50.28 -18.36
CA VAL A 483 21.16 50.74 -16.97
C VAL A 483 19.93 50.12 -16.31
N VAL A 484 18.78 50.17 -16.99
CA VAL A 484 17.53 49.57 -16.49
C VAL A 484 17.64 48.04 -16.45
N ALA A 485 18.34 47.43 -17.41
CA ALA A 485 18.56 45.99 -17.43
C ALA A 485 19.40 45.52 -16.23
N ARG A 486 20.44 46.26 -15.84
CA ARG A 486 21.22 45.97 -14.62
C ARG A 486 20.37 46.03 -13.36
N GLU A 487 19.55 47.07 -13.23
CA GLU A 487 18.62 47.23 -12.10
C GLU A 487 17.60 46.07 -12.04
N GLN A 488 17.00 45.69 -13.18
CA GLN A 488 16.05 44.56 -13.21
C GLN A 488 16.71 43.20 -12.92
N LEU A 489 17.97 43.03 -13.31
CA LEU A 489 18.74 41.83 -13.02
C LEU A 489 19.13 41.70 -11.55
N GLU A 490 18.89 42.72 -10.72
CA GLU A 490 19.01 42.60 -9.27
C GLU A 490 17.98 41.64 -8.66
N ASP A 491 16.86 41.41 -9.36
CA ASP A 491 15.86 40.40 -9.03
C ASP A 491 16.30 39.02 -9.55
N ASN A 492 16.51 38.08 -8.62
CA ASN A 492 16.90 36.71 -8.96
C ASN A 492 15.86 35.99 -9.82
N VAL A 493 14.57 36.35 -9.74
CA VAL A 493 13.53 35.76 -10.59
C VAL A 493 13.74 36.18 -12.05
N VAL A 494 14.13 37.43 -12.30
CA VAL A 494 14.45 37.93 -13.65
C VAL A 494 15.70 37.22 -14.18
N LEU A 495 16.75 37.10 -13.36
CA LEU A 495 17.96 36.36 -13.70
C LEU A 495 17.66 34.90 -14.05
N GLY A 496 16.96 34.18 -13.17
CA GLY A 496 16.56 32.79 -13.39
C GLY A 496 15.68 32.62 -14.63
N THR A 497 14.81 33.59 -14.93
CA THR A 497 14.01 33.58 -16.16
C THR A 497 14.86 33.68 -17.41
N LEU A 498 15.95 34.46 -17.39
CA LEU A 498 16.89 34.56 -18.52
C LEU A 498 17.75 33.30 -18.66
N MET A 499 18.17 32.68 -17.55
CA MET A 499 18.82 31.37 -17.56
C MET A 499 17.91 30.32 -18.25
N LEU A 500 16.61 30.33 -17.90
CA LEU A 500 15.62 29.48 -18.54
C LEU A 500 15.43 29.84 -20.01
N GLU A 501 15.37 31.12 -20.39
CA GLU A 501 15.25 31.57 -21.79
C GLU A 501 16.41 31.07 -22.66
N GLN A 502 17.64 31.08 -22.13
CA GLN A 502 18.84 30.62 -22.81
C GLN A 502 19.05 29.10 -22.77
N ASN A 503 18.16 28.33 -22.12
CA ASN A 503 18.25 26.87 -21.93
C ASN A 503 19.44 26.43 -21.05
N GLU A 504 19.91 27.28 -20.15
CA GLU A 504 20.91 26.87 -19.14
C GLU A 504 20.29 26.05 -18.01
N VAL A 505 18.98 26.23 -17.83
CA VAL A 505 18.12 25.43 -16.96
C VAL A 505 16.85 25.06 -17.72
N ASP A 506 16.19 24.01 -17.27
CA ASP A 506 15.01 23.42 -17.91
C ASP A 506 13.69 23.96 -17.32
N GLY A 507 13.72 24.53 -16.12
CA GLY A 507 12.53 25.12 -15.48
C GLY A 507 12.86 26.03 -14.29
N LEU A 508 11.87 26.79 -13.84
CA LEU A 508 11.98 27.75 -12.72
C LEU A 508 10.88 27.53 -11.68
N VAL A 509 11.24 27.51 -10.40
CA VAL A 509 10.29 27.50 -9.27
C VAL A 509 10.64 28.62 -8.29
N SER A 510 9.67 29.47 -7.96
CA SER A 510 9.84 30.62 -7.05
C SER A 510 8.51 30.95 -6.37
N GLY A 511 8.49 31.79 -5.33
CA GLY A 511 7.27 32.30 -4.68
C GLY A 511 7.17 32.00 -3.19
N ALA A 512 8.18 31.34 -2.60
CA ALA A 512 8.26 31.10 -1.17
C ALA A 512 8.36 32.42 -0.37
N VAL A 513 8.93 33.46 -0.97
CA VAL A 513 8.99 34.83 -0.41
C VAL A 513 8.43 35.89 -1.36
N HIS A 514 8.48 35.67 -2.68
CA HIS A 514 7.93 36.61 -3.66
C HIS A 514 6.40 36.56 -3.74
N THR A 515 5.79 37.61 -4.32
CA THR A 515 4.37 37.57 -4.68
C THR A 515 4.19 36.85 -6.00
N THR A 516 3.06 36.16 -6.21
CA THR A 516 2.69 35.53 -7.49
C THR A 516 2.88 36.47 -8.69
N ALA A 517 2.52 37.76 -8.52
CA ALA A 517 2.72 38.76 -9.57
C ALA A 517 4.20 39.01 -9.89
N ASN A 518 5.10 38.96 -8.91
CA ASN A 518 6.55 39.09 -9.11
C ASN A 518 7.16 37.82 -9.70
N THR A 519 6.68 36.63 -9.31
CA THR A 519 7.13 35.37 -9.88
C THR A 519 6.77 35.24 -11.36
N ILE A 520 5.55 35.61 -11.75
CA ILE A 520 4.98 35.31 -13.07
C ILE A 520 5.23 36.39 -14.11
N ARG A 521 5.37 37.66 -13.68
CA ARG A 521 5.57 38.78 -14.60
C ARG A 521 6.83 38.64 -15.48
N PRO A 522 8.04 38.33 -14.94
CA PRO A 522 9.23 38.19 -15.79
C PRO A 522 9.09 37.07 -16.84
N PRO A 523 8.63 35.84 -16.48
CA PRO A 523 8.34 34.79 -17.46
C PRO A 523 7.36 35.22 -18.56
N LEU A 524 6.26 35.89 -18.22
CA LEU A 524 5.31 36.39 -19.22
C LEU A 524 5.93 37.41 -20.19
N GLN A 525 6.88 38.22 -19.71
CA GLN A 525 7.56 39.21 -20.54
C GLN A 525 8.65 38.62 -21.44
N LEU A 526 9.35 37.59 -20.94
CA LEU A 526 10.56 37.06 -21.58
C LEU A 526 10.32 35.73 -22.30
N ILE A 527 9.67 34.77 -21.65
CA ILE A 527 9.38 33.42 -22.18
C ILE A 527 8.12 33.41 -23.05
N LYS A 528 7.07 34.10 -22.60
CA LYS A 528 5.74 34.21 -23.25
C LYS A 528 4.99 32.86 -23.33
N THR A 529 3.82 32.89 -23.94
CA THR A 529 2.99 31.69 -24.16
C THR A 529 3.59 30.75 -25.21
N ALA A 530 3.23 29.47 -25.09
CA ALA A 530 3.52 28.44 -26.08
C ALA A 530 2.79 28.74 -27.41
N PRO A 531 3.33 28.28 -28.56
CA PRO A 531 2.63 28.39 -29.83
C PRO A 531 1.22 27.76 -29.75
N GLY A 532 0.20 28.50 -30.19
CA GLY A 532 -1.19 28.03 -30.12
C GLY A 532 -1.90 28.32 -28.80
N SER A 533 -1.19 28.78 -27.76
CA SER A 533 -1.81 29.24 -26.51
C SER A 533 -1.96 30.77 -26.48
N SER A 534 -3.18 31.23 -26.22
CA SER A 534 -3.50 32.65 -26.13
C SER A 534 -3.33 33.21 -24.72
N LEU A 535 -3.34 32.34 -23.70
CA LEU A 535 -3.20 32.71 -22.30
C LEU A 535 -2.45 31.66 -21.49
N VAL A 536 -1.99 32.08 -20.31
CA VAL A 536 -1.42 31.22 -19.26
C VAL A 536 -2.48 30.98 -18.21
N SER A 537 -2.67 29.74 -17.81
CA SER A 537 -3.61 29.36 -16.75
C SER A 537 -2.88 28.58 -15.65
N SER A 538 -3.60 28.19 -14.60
CA SER A 538 -3.02 27.39 -13.53
C SER A 538 -3.93 26.25 -13.10
N VAL A 539 -3.32 25.16 -12.63
CA VAL A 539 -4.04 24.09 -11.94
C VAL A 539 -3.43 23.74 -10.60
N PHE A 540 -4.26 23.23 -9.71
CA PHE A 540 -3.85 22.54 -8.50
C PHE A 540 -4.24 21.07 -8.58
N PHE A 541 -3.33 20.19 -8.17
CA PHE A 541 -3.65 18.81 -7.86
C PHE A 541 -4.11 18.74 -6.39
N MET A 542 -5.40 18.50 -6.21
CA MET A 542 -6.04 18.34 -4.92
C MET A 542 -5.97 16.87 -4.52
N LEU A 543 -5.17 16.55 -3.51
CA LEU A 543 -4.98 15.18 -3.03
C LEU A 543 -6.06 14.87 -1.99
N LEU A 544 -7.26 14.48 -2.44
CA LEU A 544 -8.34 14.03 -1.56
C LEU A 544 -8.02 12.61 -1.06
N PRO A 545 -8.57 12.17 0.09
CA PRO A 545 -8.18 10.90 0.70
C PRO A 545 -8.33 9.71 -0.27
N GLU A 546 -9.37 9.70 -1.10
CA GLU A 546 -9.70 8.59 -2.00
C GLU A 546 -9.23 8.77 -3.45
N GLN A 547 -8.85 10.00 -3.84
CA GLN A 547 -8.51 10.30 -5.24
C GLN A 547 -7.79 11.64 -5.39
N VAL A 548 -7.07 11.81 -6.49
CA VAL A 548 -6.53 13.10 -6.91
C VAL A 548 -7.48 13.78 -7.90
N LEU A 549 -7.79 15.05 -7.65
CA LEU A 549 -8.59 15.91 -8.54
C LEU A 549 -7.74 17.08 -9.04
N VAL A 550 -8.07 17.60 -10.22
CA VAL A 550 -7.40 18.76 -10.83
C VAL A 550 -8.35 19.95 -10.83
N TYR A 551 -7.93 21.06 -10.24
CA TYR A 551 -8.72 22.30 -10.13
C TYR A 551 -8.05 23.41 -10.94
N GLY A 552 -8.76 24.03 -11.88
CA GLY A 552 -8.23 25.17 -12.67
C GLY A 552 -9.34 26.10 -13.16
N ASP A 553 -9.11 27.37 -13.51
CA ASP A 553 -8.00 28.19 -13.06
C ASP A 553 -8.27 28.69 -11.63
N CYS A 554 -7.23 28.75 -10.80
CA CYS A 554 -7.32 29.13 -9.39
C CYS A 554 -6.33 30.23 -8.97
N ALA A 555 -5.47 30.70 -9.87
CA ALA A 555 -4.42 31.67 -9.54
C ALA A 555 -4.22 32.81 -10.55
N ILE A 556 -4.55 32.64 -11.84
CA ILE A 556 -4.08 33.57 -12.89
C ILE A 556 -5.16 34.48 -13.45
N ASN A 557 -6.23 33.93 -14.00
CA ASN A 557 -7.19 34.68 -14.81
C ASN A 557 -8.41 35.12 -13.99
N PRO A 558 -8.58 36.44 -13.70
CA PRO A 558 -9.65 36.92 -12.82
C PRO A 558 -11.06 36.63 -13.33
N ASP A 559 -11.32 36.94 -14.60
CA ASP A 559 -12.61 36.75 -15.26
C ASP A 559 -12.36 36.37 -16.74
N PRO A 560 -12.13 35.07 -17.03
CA PRO A 560 -11.86 34.61 -18.39
C PRO A 560 -13.11 34.69 -19.26
N THR A 561 -12.94 35.01 -20.56
CA THR A 561 -14.02 34.90 -21.57
C THR A 561 -14.37 33.43 -21.86
N ALA A 562 -15.44 33.17 -22.61
CA ALA A 562 -15.84 31.81 -22.97
C ALA A 562 -14.74 31.07 -23.76
N GLU A 563 -14.07 31.74 -24.71
CA GLU A 563 -12.96 31.18 -25.48
C GLU A 563 -11.75 30.88 -24.61
N GLN A 564 -11.44 31.77 -23.67
CA GLN A 564 -10.35 31.60 -22.72
C GLN A 564 -10.64 30.44 -21.75
N LEU A 565 -11.87 30.35 -21.24
CA LEU A 565 -12.30 29.29 -20.35
C LEU A 565 -12.29 27.91 -21.05
N ALA A 566 -12.66 27.86 -22.32
CA ALA A 566 -12.51 26.67 -23.15
C ALA A 566 -11.03 26.26 -23.31
N GLU A 567 -10.13 27.23 -23.50
CA GLU A 567 -8.69 26.96 -23.57
C GLU A 567 -8.12 26.45 -22.24
N ILE A 568 -8.53 27.04 -21.11
CA ILE A 568 -8.17 26.58 -19.76
C ILE A 568 -8.60 25.11 -19.57
N ALA A 569 -9.81 24.75 -19.99
CA ALA A 569 -10.32 23.39 -19.90
C ALA A 569 -9.46 22.39 -20.67
N ILE A 570 -9.07 22.73 -21.90
CA ILE A 570 -8.21 21.89 -22.74
C ILE A 570 -6.81 21.75 -22.12
N GLN A 571 -6.18 22.86 -21.72
CA GLN A 571 -4.85 22.86 -21.07
C GLN A 571 -4.85 22.02 -19.77
N SER A 572 -5.93 22.12 -18.99
CA SER A 572 -6.11 21.36 -17.75
C SER A 572 -6.31 19.87 -17.99
N ALA A 573 -7.06 19.49 -19.03
CA ALA A 573 -7.25 18.10 -19.43
C ALA A 573 -5.94 17.45 -19.89
N ASP A 574 -5.18 18.16 -20.74
CA ASP A 574 -3.88 17.67 -21.23
C ASP A 574 -2.88 17.52 -20.08
N SER A 575 -2.88 18.46 -19.14
CA SER A 575 -2.08 18.34 -17.92
C SER A 575 -2.50 17.16 -17.06
N ALA A 576 -3.80 17.00 -16.77
CA ALA A 576 -4.30 15.87 -15.99
C ALA A 576 -3.83 14.53 -16.58
N ALA A 577 -4.01 14.34 -17.88
CA ALA A 577 -3.57 13.14 -18.59
C ALA A 577 -2.06 12.91 -18.47
N ALA A 578 -1.25 13.97 -18.63
CA ALA A 578 0.20 13.85 -18.58
C ALA A 578 0.76 13.50 -17.19
N PHE A 579 -0.01 13.77 -16.13
CA PHE A 579 0.30 13.38 -14.76
C PHE A 579 -0.44 12.09 -14.31
N GLY A 580 -1.09 11.38 -15.24
CA GLY A 580 -1.72 10.08 -14.99
C GLY A 580 -3.15 10.14 -14.43
N VAL A 581 -3.80 11.31 -14.46
CA VAL A 581 -5.20 11.48 -14.08
C VAL A 581 -6.07 11.43 -15.34
N ASP A 582 -6.98 10.45 -15.45
CA ASP A 582 -7.92 10.32 -16.57
C ASP A 582 -8.82 11.57 -16.67
N PRO A 583 -8.78 12.37 -17.75
CA PRO A 583 -9.46 13.66 -17.79
C PRO A 583 -10.96 13.53 -18.06
N ARG A 584 -11.76 13.83 -17.04
CA ARG A 584 -13.23 14.02 -17.10
C ARG A 584 -13.54 15.42 -16.63
N VAL A 585 -13.74 16.33 -17.59
CA VAL A 585 -13.72 17.76 -17.36
C VAL A 585 -15.13 18.27 -17.06
N ALA A 586 -15.34 18.77 -15.84
CA ALA A 586 -16.56 19.45 -15.44
C ALA A 586 -16.36 20.96 -15.50
N MET A 587 -17.15 21.63 -16.34
CA MET A 587 -17.19 23.10 -16.40
C MET A 587 -18.15 23.62 -15.32
N ILE A 588 -17.59 24.19 -14.26
CA ILE A 588 -18.31 24.50 -13.03
C ILE A 588 -19.14 25.78 -13.15
N SER A 589 -20.35 25.72 -12.63
CA SER A 589 -21.27 26.86 -12.55
C SER A 589 -22.21 26.70 -11.35
N TYR A 590 -22.99 27.73 -11.05
CA TYR A 590 -24.07 27.63 -10.07
C TYR A 590 -25.34 26.95 -10.64
N SER A 591 -25.36 26.58 -11.93
CA SER A 591 -26.46 25.90 -12.63
C SER A 591 -26.01 24.58 -13.27
N THR A 592 -26.93 23.62 -13.41
CA THR A 592 -26.68 22.34 -14.10
C THR A 592 -27.55 22.24 -15.36
N GLY A 593 -26.93 22.03 -16.53
CA GLY A 593 -27.63 21.93 -17.80
C GLY A 593 -28.45 23.19 -18.12
N ASN A 594 -29.78 23.04 -18.26
CA ASN A 594 -30.69 24.13 -18.60
C ASN A 594 -31.47 24.71 -17.41
N SER A 595 -31.11 24.37 -16.16
CA SER A 595 -31.89 24.76 -14.98
C SER A 595 -31.83 26.26 -14.65
N GLY A 596 -30.78 26.94 -15.08
CA GLY A 596 -30.50 28.34 -14.76
C GLY A 596 -30.11 29.12 -16.01
N ALA A 597 -30.43 30.42 -15.99
CA ALA A 597 -30.11 31.38 -17.03
C ALA A 597 -29.35 32.57 -16.40
N GLY A 598 -28.44 33.18 -17.16
CA GLY A 598 -27.61 34.30 -16.70
C GLY A 598 -26.32 34.39 -17.49
N SER A 599 -25.71 35.56 -17.55
CA SER A 599 -24.48 35.80 -18.32
C SER A 599 -23.37 34.81 -17.97
N ASP A 600 -23.20 34.49 -16.69
CA ASP A 600 -22.15 33.60 -16.22
C ASP A 600 -22.43 32.13 -16.57
N VAL A 601 -23.70 31.74 -16.62
CA VAL A 601 -24.11 30.39 -17.04
C VAL A 601 -23.95 30.24 -18.56
N GLU A 602 -24.37 31.25 -19.33
CA GLU A 602 -24.17 31.25 -20.78
C GLU A 602 -22.68 31.23 -21.13
N LYS A 603 -21.84 31.99 -20.42
CA LYS A 603 -20.38 31.97 -20.58
C LYS A 603 -19.80 30.55 -20.44
N VAL A 604 -20.20 29.82 -19.39
CA VAL A 604 -19.75 28.43 -19.17
C VAL A 604 -20.31 27.48 -20.23
N ARG A 605 -21.56 27.67 -20.65
CA ARG A 605 -22.19 26.86 -21.70
C ARG A 605 -21.50 27.05 -23.06
N ASP A 606 -21.21 28.28 -23.43
CA ASP A 606 -20.47 28.62 -24.64
C ASP A 606 -19.03 28.09 -24.58
N ALA A 607 -18.35 28.21 -23.44
CA ALA A 607 -17.01 27.65 -23.24
C ALA A 607 -17.01 26.12 -23.42
N THR A 608 -18.01 25.43 -22.85
CA THR A 608 -18.17 23.97 -22.97
C THR A 608 -18.32 23.58 -24.44
N ARG A 609 -19.20 24.26 -25.18
CA ARG A 609 -19.42 24.02 -26.62
C ARG A 609 -18.13 24.25 -27.43
N ILE A 610 -17.43 25.36 -27.19
CA ILE A 610 -16.18 25.69 -27.90
C ILE A 610 -15.11 24.62 -27.63
N ALA A 611 -14.99 24.13 -26.40
CA ALA A 611 -14.03 23.09 -26.04
C ALA A 611 -14.36 21.76 -26.74
N GLN A 612 -15.63 21.35 -26.76
CA GLN A 612 -16.11 20.15 -27.47
C GLN A 612 -15.87 20.23 -28.98
N GLU A 613 -16.08 21.40 -29.59
CA GLU A 613 -15.82 21.63 -31.02
C GLU A 613 -14.32 21.55 -31.36
N LYS A 614 -13.45 22.09 -30.50
CA LYS A 614 -11.99 22.07 -30.71
C LYS A 614 -11.35 20.72 -30.42
N ARG A 615 -11.86 19.98 -29.43
CA ARG A 615 -11.35 18.69 -28.97
C ARG A 615 -12.48 17.68 -28.75
N PRO A 616 -13.04 17.11 -29.83
CA PRO A 616 -14.14 16.14 -29.72
C PRO A 616 -13.77 14.85 -28.99
N ASP A 617 -12.48 14.59 -28.82
CA ASP A 617 -11.92 13.46 -28.07
C ASP A 617 -12.01 13.64 -26.54
N LEU A 618 -12.14 14.87 -26.05
CA LEU A 618 -12.19 15.15 -24.62
C LEU A 618 -13.57 14.84 -24.03
N ILE A 619 -13.58 14.12 -22.91
CA ILE A 619 -14.77 13.88 -22.11
C ILE A 619 -15.02 15.13 -21.25
N ILE A 620 -15.83 16.05 -21.75
CA ILE A 620 -16.13 17.34 -21.14
C ILE A 620 -17.63 17.64 -21.13
N ASP A 621 -18.14 18.15 -20.02
CA ASP A 621 -19.54 18.55 -19.88
C ASP A 621 -19.72 19.76 -18.95
N GLY A 622 -20.81 20.49 -19.16
CA GLY A 622 -21.03 21.78 -18.55
C GLY A 622 -22.23 22.53 -19.12
N PRO A 623 -22.79 23.52 -18.39
CA PRO A 623 -22.45 23.89 -17.02
C PRO A 623 -22.92 22.83 -16.00
N LEU A 624 -22.09 22.55 -14.99
CA LEU A 624 -22.41 21.63 -13.89
C LEU A 624 -22.22 22.32 -12.54
N GLN A 625 -23.14 22.08 -11.61
CA GLN A 625 -22.90 22.40 -10.20
C GLN A 625 -21.86 21.46 -9.59
N TYR A 626 -21.14 21.92 -8.57
CA TYR A 626 -20.08 21.15 -7.93
C TYR A 626 -20.59 19.81 -7.36
N ASP A 627 -21.78 19.80 -6.75
CA ASP A 627 -22.43 18.59 -6.23
C ASP A 627 -22.75 17.58 -7.36
N ALA A 628 -23.29 18.06 -8.49
CA ALA A 628 -23.55 17.23 -9.67
C ALA A 628 -22.26 16.70 -10.31
N ALA A 629 -21.15 17.44 -10.25
CA ALA A 629 -19.86 17.01 -10.79
C ALA A 629 -19.21 15.90 -9.95
N ILE A 630 -19.31 15.95 -8.61
CA ILE A 630 -18.59 15.03 -7.70
C ILE A 630 -19.46 13.88 -7.15
N MET A 631 -20.77 14.07 -6.95
CA MET A 631 -21.64 13.09 -6.29
C MET A 631 -22.47 12.30 -7.30
N ALA A 632 -22.25 10.99 -7.39
CA ALA A 632 -22.91 10.12 -8.37
C ALA A 632 -24.44 10.02 -8.19
N ASP A 633 -24.94 10.11 -6.96
CA ASP A 633 -26.37 10.13 -6.64
C ASP A 633 -27.03 11.44 -7.09
N VAL A 634 -26.38 12.59 -6.87
CA VAL A 634 -26.85 13.90 -7.36
C VAL A 634 -26.81 13.96 -8.89
N ALA A 635 -25.74 13.45 -9.49
CA ALA A 635 -25.57 13.38 -10.95
C ALA A 635 -26.71 12.62 -11.63
N LYS A 636 -27.14 11.47 -11.09
CA LYS A 636 -28.29 10.71 -11.61
C LYS A 636 -29.58 11.52 -11.64
N SER A 637 -29.75 12.47 -10.72
CA SER A 637 -30.94 13.33 -10.68
C SER A 637 -30.80 14.56 -11.57
N LYS A 638 -29.66 15.25 -11.54
CA LYS A 638 -29.48 16.56 -12.20
C LYS A 638 -28.93 16.47 -13.62
N ALA A 639 -28.14 15.44 -13.94
CA ALA A 639 -27.47 15.27 -15.23
C ALA A 639 -27.31 13.78 -15.60
N PRO A 640 -28.40 13.00 -15.74
CA PRO A 640 -28.36 11.54 -15.88
C PRO A 640 -27.64 11.03 -17.13
N ASN A 641 -27.61 11.83 -18.20
CA ASN A 641 -27.00 11.46 -19.49
C ASN A 641 -25.58 12.02 -19.66
N SER A 642 -25.02 12.67 -18.62
CA SER A 642 -23.70 13.26 -18.68
C SER A 642 -22.61 12.17 -18.57
N PRO A 643 -21.59 12.17 -19.44
CA PRO A 643 -20.44 11.27 -19.29
C PRO A 643 -19.45 11.72 -18.19
N VAL A 644 -19.68 12.91 -17.60
CA VAL A 644 -18.80 13.54 -16.61
C VAL A 644 -19.44 13.61 -15.22
N ALA A 645 -20.74 13.91 -15.12
CA ALA A 645 -21.40 14.15 -13.84
C ALA A 645 -21.25 12.97 -12.87
N GLY A 646 -20.86 13.26 -11.63
CA GLY A 646 -20.59 12.28 -10.57
C GLY A 646 -19.28 11.50 -10.72
N GLN A 647 -18.51 11.78 -11.78
CA GLN A 647 -17.25 11.09 -12.13
C GLN A 647 -16.17 12.08 -12.56
N ALA A 648 -16.36 13.39 -12.32
CA ALA A 648 -15.41 14.41 -12.75
C ALA A 648 -14.08 14.28 -12.02
N THR A 649 -12.99 14.42 -12.77
CA THR A 649 -11.61 14.41 -12.26
C THR A 649 -10.93 15.77 -12.44
N VAL A 650 -11.42 16.59 -13.39
CA VAL A 650 -10.92 17.93 -13.69
C VAL A 650 -12.05 18.93 -13.53
N PHE A 651 -11.86 19.96 -12.72
CA PHE A 651 -12.86 20.96 -12.35
C PHE A 651 -12.41 22.31 -12.85
N ILE A 652 -13.19 22.88 -13.79
CA ILE A 652 -12.90 24.16 -14.42
C ILE A 652 -13.78 25.25 -13.84
N PHE A 653 -13.21 26.15 -13.06
CA PHE A 653 -13.92 27.24 -12.39
C PHE A 653 -14.16 28.42 -13.34
N PRO A 654 -15.32 29.10 -13.22
CA PRO A 654 -15.73 30.14 -14.16
C PRO A 654 -14.97 31.46 -14.00
N ASP A 655 -14.34 31.69 -12.84
CA ASP A 655 -13.61 32.89 -12.47
C ASP A 655 -12.66 32.62 -11.28
N LEU A 656 -11.72 33.54 -11.05
CA LEU A 656 -10.70 33.40 -10.01
C LEU A 656 -11.25 33.46 -8.59
N ASN A 657 -12.30 34.24 -8.31
CA ASN A 657 -12.87 34.31 -6.97
C ASN A 657 -13.46 32.95 -6.59
N THR A 658 -14.21 32.35 -7.51
CA THR A 658 -14.80 31.03 -7.33
C THR A 658 -13.70 29.97 -7.18
N GLY A 659 -12.73 29.91 -8.08
CA GLY A 659 -11.64 28.93 -8.04
C GLY A 659 -10.78 29.06 -6.78
N ASN A 660 -10.27 30.27 -6.50
CA ASN A 660 -9.37 30.52 -5.38
C ASN A 660 -10.01 30.24 -4.02
N THR A 661 -11.25 30.70 -3.83
CA THR A 661 -12.00 30.48 -2.59
C THR A 661 -12.28 28.99 -2.41
N THR A 662 -12.68 28.29 -3.48
CA THR A 662 -13.07 26.88 -3.38
C THR A 662 -11.88 25.99 -3.05
N TYR A 663 -10.75 26.08 -3.77
CA TYR A 663 -9.62 25.19 -3.47
C TYR A 663 -9.08 25.42 -2.06
N LYS A 664 -9.01 26.67 -1.60
CA LYS A 664 -8.56 26.99 -0.23
C LYS A 664 -9.54 26.49 0.81
N ALA A 665 -10.84 26.66 0.58
CA ALA A 665 -11.87 26.16 1.48
C ALA A 665 -11.79 24.63 1.61
N VAL A 666 -11.66 23.92 0.49
CA VAL A 666 -11.49 22.46 0.46
C VAL A 666 -10.19 22.05 1.16
N GLN A 667 -9.06 22.68 0.81
CA GLN A 667 -7.75 22.41 1.41
C GLN A 667 -7.79 22.55 2.94
N ARG A 668 -8.33 23.66 3.45
CA ARG A 668 -8.32 23.98 4.88
C ARG A 668 -9.37 23.23 5.69
N SER A 669 -10.53 22.97 5.09
CA SER A 669 -11.63 22.29 5.81
C SER A 669 -11.42 20.78 5.90
N ALA A 670 -10.70 20.20 4.92
CA ALA A 670 -10.43 18.76 4.86
C ALA A 670 -8.97 18.40 5.16
N ASP A 671 -8.14 19.37 5.57
CA ASP A 671 -6.71 19.22 5.88
C ASP A 671 -5.94 18.46 4.80
N LEU A 672 -6.14 18.88 3.54
CA LEU A 672 -5.61 18.21 2.37
C LEU A 672 -4.33 18.84 1.87
N ILE A 673 -3.47 18.01 1.30
CA ILE A 673 -2.32 18.47 0.51
C ILE A 673 -2.83 18.96 -0.84
N SER A 674 -2.33 20.12 -1.28
CA SER A 674 -2.61 20.65 -2.61
C SER A 674 -1.28 20.98 -3.29
N ILE A 675 -1.01 20.35 -4.42
CA ILE A 675 0.23 20.59 -5.16
C ILE A 675 -0.05 21.60 -6.28
N GLY A 676 0.63 22.75 -6.24
CA GLY A 676 0.47 23.84 -7.20
C GLY A 676 0.58 25.24 -6.56
N PRO A 677 0.28 26.31 -7.33
CA PRO A 677 -0.28 26.29 -8.68
C PRO A 677 0.75 25.87 -9.73
N MET A 678 0.37 24.93 -10.59
CA MET A 678 1.14 24.59 -11.79
C MET A 678 0.67 25.44 -12.96
N LEU A 679 1.55 26.26 -13.53
CA LEU A 679 1.22 27.11 -14.69
C LEU A 679 1.20 26.29 -15.97
N GLN A 680 0.28 26.64 -16.86
CA GLN A 680 0.02 25.97 -18.12
C GLN A 680 0.02 26.98 -19.28
N GLY A 681 0.33 26.52 -20.49
CA GLY A 681 0.33 27.38 -21.70
C GLY A 681 1.57 28.26 -21.86
N MET A 682 2.59 28.11 -21.00
CA MET A 682 3.89 28.77 -21.11
C MET A 682 4.83 28.03 -22.06
N ARG A 683 5.71 28.75 -22.76
CA ARG A 683 6.69 28.14 -23.69
C ARG A 683 7.78 27.35 -22.99
N LYS A 684 8.11 27.72 -21.75
CA LYS A 684 9.04 27.01 -20.88
C LYS A 684 8.44 26.93 -19.48
N PRO A 685 8.70 25.87 -18.72
CA PRO A 685 7.98 25.60 -17.48
C PRO A 685 8.45 26.54 -16.38
N VAL A 686 7.49 27.26 -15.80
CA VAL A 686 7.69 28.15 -14.66
C VAL A 686 6.52 27.94 -13.72
N ASN A 687 6.81 27.75 -12.43
CA ASN A 687 5.77 27.57 -11.42
C ASN A 687 5.96 28.51 -10.24
N ASP A 688 4.82 28.93 -9.67
CA ASP A 688 4.75 29.79 -8.50
C ASP A 688 4.47 28.95 -7.25
N LEU A 689 5.02 29.37 -6.12
CA LEU A 689 4.77 28.81 -4.81
C LEU A 689 3.91 29.76 -4.00
N SER A 690 3.09 29.20 -3.11
CA SER A 690 2.49 30.00 -2.05
C SER A 690 3.56 30.43 -1.05
N ARG A 691 3.50 31.67 -0.54
CA ARG A 691 4.37 32.11 0.57
C ARG A 691 4.23 31.24 1.83
N GLY A 692 3.08 30.58 2.00
CA GLY A 692 2.83 29.61 3.05
C GLY A 692 3.17 28.17 2.69
N ALA A 693 3.89 27.92 1.58
CA ALA A 693 4.28 26.59 1.14
C ALA A 693 5.16 25.90 2.18
N LEU A 694 4.90 24.62 2.38
CA LEU A 694 5.72 23.70 3.15
C LEU A 694 6.87 23.17 2.29
N VAL A 695 7.85 22.54 2.92
CA VAL A 695 9.00 21.93 2.21
C VAL A 695 8.53 20.93 1.16
N ASP A 696 7.56 20.09 1.50
CA ASP A 696 7.00 19.10 0.58
C ASP A 696 6.30 19.75 -0.63
N ASP A 697 5.62 20.89 -0.43
CA ASP A 697 5.01 21.63 -1.54
C ASP A 697 6.06 22.09 -2.55
N ILE A 698 7.23 22.53 -2.07
CA ILE A 698 8.36 22.93 -2.92
C ILE A 698 8.91 21.72 -3.67
N VAL A 699 9.14 20.59 -2.97
CA VAL A 699 9.65 19.35 -3.57
C VAL A 699 8.74 18.87 -4.70
N TYR A 700 7.43 18.81 -4.46
CA TYR A 700 6.48 18.36 -5.48
C TYR A 700 6.28 19.38 -6.61
N THR A 701 6.41 20.69 -6.34
CA THR A 701 6.38 21.72 -7.40
C THR A 701 7.62 21.64 -8.30
N VAL A 702 8.80 21.35 -7.73
CA VAL A 702 10.01 21.06 -8.50
C VAL A 702 9.82 19.81 -9.37
N ALA A 703 9.24 18.75 -8.82
CA ALA A 703 8.92 17.53 -9.56
C ALA A 703 7.96 17.82 -10.75
N LEU A 704 6.88 18.57 -10.52
CA LEU A 704 5.95 18.99 -11.59
C LEU A 704 6.68 19.76 -12.69
N THR A 705 7.52 20.72 -12.31
CA THR A 705 8.27 21.57 -13.26
C THR A 705 9.23 20.73 -14.12
N ALA A 706 9.92 19.76 -13.52
CA ALA A 706 10.79 18.83 -14.24
C ALA A 706 10.02 17.97 -15.26
N ILE A 707 8.82 17.52 -14.90
CA ILE A 707 7.97 16.73 -15.81
C ILE A 707 7.46 17.61 -16.96
N GLN A 708 6.99 18.82 -16.68
CA GLN A 708 6.54 19.78 -17.71
C GLN A 708 7.65 20.10 -18.72
N ALA A 709 8.91 20.21 -18.27
CA ALA A 709 10.05 20.46 -19.16
C ALA A 709 10.27 19.33 -20.18
N THR A 710 9.83 18.11 -19.89
CA THR A 710 9.94 16.97 -20.80
C THR A 710 8.87 16.99 -21.88
N GLN A 711 7.68 17.50 -21.56
CA GLN A 711 6.54 17.60 -22.49
C GLN A 711 6.80 18.62 -23.60
N ILE A 712 7.48 19.72 -23.27
CA ILE A 712 7.78 20.81 -24.22
C ILE A 712 8.93 20.44 -25.18
N ALA A 713 9.75 19.46 -24.82
CA ALA A 713 10.87 19.00 -25.65
C ALA A 713 10.45 18.02 -26.77
N GLN A 714 9.20 17.56 -26.76
CA GLN A 714 8.55 16.75 -27.80
C GLN A 714 7.72 17.64 -28.71
#